data_AF-A0A954KUU0-F1
#
_entry.id   AF-A0A954KUU0-F1
#
_cell.length_a   1.000
_cell.length_b   1.000
_cell.length_c   1.000
_cell.angle_alpha   90.00
_cell.angle_beta   90.00
_cell.angle_gamma   90.00
#
_symmetry.space_group_name_H-M   'P 1'
#
loop_
_entity.id
_entity.type
_entity.pdbx_description
1 polymer ?
#
loop_
_entity_poly.entity_id
_entity_poly.type
_entity_poly.pdbx_seq_one_letter_code
_entity_poly.pdbx_strand_id
1 'polypeptide(L)'
;VLGGTAAITVGRPANSGLIGGANQIENTSGFSVLVQDAGGSLFFRDMAITDTGGLGLAVRGTALGTSTANVTFDSATLTGTNPGAAAAAVHVLNHSGAVVFQDDLTITSNNGIGIDLDTLGPTATFTSQGNILIDDRNDIGLRMVNFSQGGPIPGNVTVNQSSRATFLGNVNINATPVATVIPTTPNSPAVLFNTQAGAALFGGNLLVDGSGGDGIVITNPALVDPAINTGQFRVNGFTQVDNVFGTSILVQDILDSDFVLRFTGLQVGNRGDVLNGAGGVGVRVQNFAGRADFRGISTVNNQLNIGAIGVDVNNITRAVSFTALTVDSQQGPGPAVSVTDNRNPVIAPLTTSTPADVSFGEIQVLNAVGGLGVLFDNNDNVSVATGTIDMRNGRGIEVTNNGRPDVLTAGHDITFESISATNSTFGILVQDSVGTFEVTGNPANGPAQGSGGSITGMTVAGAFFQNTNNVRLAGQDFDSNNRGVVADLILADHKNLSAFFELETVRIMDSPNEGLLVRDVVETRIFNSEFDNNGRPNVENQFEWAATFDNFDVNRDGDIIDVEDILAYSLTVQNTRFTDSGGGAIVIRQNIPNDLNGHMVFIHSGDAADTGFLQPRRGDAINDQIVLDLLFGPPNPFQDDTLGNFLISNRQALNTIHVAWDGAINASVNDNLIDMQTGTIAAPADNATALFMDIGGEADVVFQRNTVIARGDFATGLDLNFDSATALQISDNVRFDAQGNFIQQSGFEFQGLVSTAMNLTFNASGNNVFIENNLVDFVNAGINGDGIIFNRLVGPSNVTINNNLIQMLSNGGLTEGIIFRRNEGIVTLSGQIDNIITVQGTNNFFVPLLIDFDVVPIGSTTGQIIVNGTPVP
;
A
#
# COMPACT_ATOMS: atom_id res chain seq x y z
N VAL A 1 28.35 -62.55 -10.32
CA VAL A 1 27.93 -62.45 -11.74
C VAL A 1 26.90 -63.52 -12.05
N LEU A 2 25.61 -63.19 -11.93
CA LEU A 2 24.50 -64.08 -12.30
C LEU A 2 23.75 -63.39 -13.45
N GLY A 3 23.88 -63.91 -14.67
CA GLY A 3 23.21 -63.37 -15.88
C GLY A 3 21.73 -63.78 -15.99
N GLY A 4 20.94 -63.49 -14.96
CA GLY A 4 19.50 -63.77 -14.90
C GLY A 4 18.66 -62.48 -14.77
N THR A 5 17.34 -62.61 -14.87
CA THR A 5 16.36 -61.51 -14.74
C THR A 5 16.44 -60.71 -13.44
N ALA A 6 16.97 -61.32 -12.35
CA ALA A 6 17.35 -60.64 -11.11
C ALA A 6 18.37 -61.47 -10.29
N ALA A 7 19.15 -60.83 -9.41
CA ALA A 7 20.06 -61.53 -8.48
C ALA A 7 19.31 -62.24 -7.33
N ILE A 8 18.21 -61.66 -6.84
CA ILE A 8 17.25 -62.30 -5.93
C ILE A 8 15.83 -62.10 -6.47
N THR A 9 15.07 -63.20 -6.62
CA THR A 9 13.63 -63.16 -6.95
C THR A 9 12.81 -63.85 -5.85
N VAL A 10 11.81 -63.17 -5.30
CA VAL A 10 10.88 -63.73 -4.30
C VAL A 10 9.44 -63.66 -4.82
N GLY A 11 8.71 -64.80 -4.80
CA GLY A 11 7.30 -64.93 -5.20
C GLY A 11 6.40 -65.60 -4.15
N ARG A 12 5.07 -65.66 -4.40
CA ARG A 12 3.98 -66.17 -3.51
C ARG A 12 4.28 -67.43 -2.65
N PRO A 13 3.63 -67.56 -1.47
CA PRO A 13 3.83 -66.74 -0.27
C PRO A 13 5.01 -67.30 0.56
N ALA A 14 5.97 -66.45 0.90
CA ALA A 14 6.98 -66.77 1.89
C ALA A 14 6.42 -66.49 3.30
N ASN A 15 6.22 -67.53 4.11
CA ASN A 15 6.01 -67.35 5.55
C ASN A 15 7.33 -66.84 6.15
N SER A 16 7.47 -65.52 6.28
CA SER A 16 8.62 -64.80 6.87
C SER A 16 10.01 -65.29 6.42
N GLY A 17 10.62 -64.63 5.45
CA GLY A 17 12.00 -64.91 5.03
C GLY A 17 12.98 -63.91 5.65
N LEU A 18 13.92 -64.40 6.47
CA LEU A 18 15.15 -63.66 6.78
C LEU A 18 16.18 -64.00 5.71
N ILE A 19 16.58 -63.03 4.91
CA ILE A 19 17.73 -63.12 4.00
C ILE A 19 18.83 -62.34 4.70
N GLY A 20 19.66 -63.03 5.50
CA GLY A 20 20.63 -62.40 6.42
C GLY A 20 22.00 -63.07 6.44
N GLY A 21 23.00 -62.27 6.81
CA GLY A 21 24.44 -62.57 6.86
C GLY A 21 25.21 -61.43 6.17
N ALA A 22 26.41 -61.05 6.67
CA ALA A 22 27.25 -60.00 6.06
C ALA A 22 27.57 -60.35 4.60
N ASN A 23 26.73 -59.87 3.68
CA ASN A 23 26.74 -60.25 2.28
C ASN A 23 26.56 -58.97 1.44
N GLN A 24 27.29 -58.89 0.34
CA GLN A 24 27.15 -57.84 -0.66
C GLN A 24 26.44 -58.44 -1.88
N ILE A 25 25.37 -57.80 -2.36
CA ILE A 25 24.77 -58.14 -3.65
C ILE A 25 25.42 -57.25 -4.69
N GLU A 26 26.32 -57.81 -5.51
CA GLU A 26 26.88 -57.12 -6.67
C GLU A 26 26.14 -57.55 -7.93
N ASN A 27 25.53 -56.58 -8.61
CA ASN A 27 24.82 -56.82 -9.86
C ASN A 27 25.33 -55.91 -10.97
N THR A 28 25.28 -56.40 -12.21
CA THR A 28 25.65 -55.65 -13.42
C THR A 28 24.60 -55.74 -14.53
N SER A 29 23.52 -56.51 -14.34
CA SER A 29 22.42 -56.66 -15.31
C SER A 29 21.14 -57.17 -14.64
N GLY A 30 19.94 -56.77 -15.10
CA GLY A 30 18.69 -57.18 -14.46
C GLY A 30 18.49 -56.55 -13.07
N PHE A 31 17.47 -56.94 -12.30
CA PHE A 31 17.26 -56.35 -10.96
C PHE A 31 18.23 -56.93 -9.91
N SER A 32 18.79 -56.08 -9.06
CA SER A 32 19.53 -56.55 -7.87
C SER A 32 18.58 -57.30 -6.90
N VAL A 33 17.36 -56.77 -6.71
CA VAL A 33 16.31 -57.45 -5.95
C VAL A 33 14.97 -57.24 -6.65
N LEU A 34 14.24 -58.34 -6.88
CA LEU A 34 12.87 -58.33 -7.37
C LEU A 34 11.96 -59.09 -6.39
N VAL A 35 11.10 -58.35 -5.70
CA VAL A 35 9.99 -58.89 -4.91
C VAL A 35 8.72 -58.74 -5.72
N GLN A 36 8.13 -59.86 -6.17
CA GLN A 36 6.96 -59.82 -7.03
C GLN A 36 5.81 -60.69 -6.50
N ASP A 37 4.60 -60.12 -6.39
CA ASP A 37 3.39 -60.80 -5.89
C ASP A 37 3.60 -61.51 -4.53
N ALA A 38 4.49 -60.97 -3.70
CA ALA A 38 4.88 -61.57 -2.43
C ALA A 38 3.92 -61.15 -1.30
N GLY A 39 3.75 -62.03 -0.31
CA GLY A 39 3.09 -61.74 0.97
C GLY A 39 4.02 -62.05 2.14
N GLY A 40 3.60 -61.72 3.37
CA GLY A 40 4.38 -61.98 4.59
C GLY A 40 5.35 -60.84 4.93
N SER A 41 6.54 -61.18 5.45
CA SER A 41 7.60 -60.21 5.71
C SER A 41 8.94 -60.70 5.15
N LEU A 42 9.70 -59.81 4.53
CA LEU A 42 11.02 -60.05 3.95
C LEU A 42 11.99 -59.05 4.58
N PHE A 43 13.03 -59.56 5.22
CA PHE A 43 14.07 -58.74 5.85
C PHE A 43 15.40 -59.00 5.17
N PHE A 44 15.92 -57.96 4.53
CA PHE A 44 17.24 -57.90 3.88
C PHE A 44 18.22 -57.20 4.84
N ARG A 45 18.59 -57.90 5.93
CA ARG A 45 19.37 -57.35 7.06
C ARG A 45 20.87 -57.64 6.91
N ASP A 46 21.72 -56.71 7.30
CA ASP A 46 23.18 -56.72 7.20
C ASP A 46 23.68 -56.91 5.75
N MET A 47 22.93 -56.42 4.77
CA MET A 47 23.26 -56.53 3.34
C MET A 47 23.45 -55.16 2.70
N ALA A 48 24.62 -54.97 2.09
CA ALA A 48 24.86 -53.84 1.19
C ALA A 48 24.55 -54.27 -0.25
N ILE A 49 23.66 -53.55 -0.92
CA ILE A 49 23.37 -53.80 -2.33
C ILE A 49 24.21 -52.82 -3.15
N THR A 50 25.00 -53.35 -4.08
CA THR A 50 25.79 -52.57 -5.05
C THR A 50 25.36 -52.96 -6.46
N ASP A 51 24.54 -52.14 -7.10
CA ASP A 51 24.19 -52.31 -8.51
C ASP A 51 25.12 -51.45 -9.37
N THR A 52 25.73 -52.01 -10.42
CA THR A 52 26.67 -51.36 -11.34
C THR A 52 26.28 -51.66 -12.79
N GLY A 53 25.21 -51.02 -13.29
CA GLY A 53 24.70 -51.22 -14.65
C GLY A 53 23.40 -52.04 -14.77
N GLY A 54 22.86 -52.57 -13.67
CA GLY A 54 21.58 -53.27 -13.63
C GLY A 54 20.36 -52.34 -13.59
N LEU A 55 19.20 -52.95 -13.32
CA LEU A 55 17.87 -52.32 -13.26
C LEU A 55 17.50 -51.83 -11.84
N GLY A 56 18.33 -52.07 -10.82
CA GLY A 56 18.08 -51.62 -9.45
C GLY A 56 17.19 -52.56 -8.61
N LEU A 57 16.33 -51.99 -7.77
CA LEU A 57 15.44 -52.68 -6.82
C LEU A 57 13.98 -52.54 -7.26
N ALA A 58 13.22 -53.63 -7.20
CA ALA A 58 11.78 -53.60 -7.49
C ALA A 58 10.97 -54.38 -6.45
N VAL A 59 9.93 -53.74 -5.90
CA VAL A 59 8.89 -54.36 -5.07
C VAL A 59 7.56 -54.13 -5.76
N ARG A 60 7.02 -55.14 -6.44
CA ARG A 60 5.85 -54.96 -7.30
C ARG A 60 4.77 -56.02 -7.22
N GLY A 61 3.55 -55.63 -7.50
CA GLY A 61 2.42 -56.52 -7.81
C GLY A 61 2.14 -56.57 -9.31
N THR A 62 1.64 -57.69 -9.80
CA THR A 62 1.06 -57.81 -11.15
C THR A 62 -0.27 -57.06 -11.29
N ALA A 63 -0.96 -56.86 -10.17
CA ALA A 63 -2.10 -55.96 -10.01
C ALA A 63 -2.16 -55.40 -8.59
N LEU A 64 -2.88 -54.30 -8.37
CA LEU A 64 -3.05 -53.74 -7.03
C LEU A 64 -3.58 -54.80 -6.03
N GLY A 65 -2.96 -54.89 -4.85
CA GLY A 65 -3.31 -55.85 -3.80
C GLY A 65 -2.73 -57.26 -3.99
N THR A 66 -2.02 -57.54 -5.09
CA THR A 66 -1.35 -58.85 -5.30
C THR A 66 -0.02 -58.98 -4.55
N SER A 67 0.62 -57.85 -4.23
CA SER A 67 1.84 -57.77 -3.43
C SER A 67 1.56 -57.07 -2.10
N THR A 68 1.63 -57.82 -1.00
CA THR A 68 1.30 -57.36 0.36
C THR A 68 2.43 -57.58 1.37
N ALA A 69 3.60 -58.04 0.91
CA ALA A 69 4.74 -58.31 1.77
C ALA A 69 5.26 -57.02 2.45
N ASN A 70 5.63 -57.11 3.72
CA ASN A 70 6.44 -56.06 4.35
C ASN A 70 7.91 -56.32 4.00
N VAL A 71 8.54 -55.42 3.27
CA VAL A 71 9.92 -55.52 2.81
C VAL A 71 10.79 -54.52 3.55
N THR A 72 11.84 -54.98 4.22
CA THR A 72 12.82 -54.13 4.89
C THR A 72 14.20 -54.33 4.29
N PHE A 73 14.84 -53.23 3.88
CA PHE A 73 16.24 -53.13 3.49
C PHE A 73 17.02 -52.38 4.59
N ASP A 74 18.28 -52.73 4.84
CA ASP A 74 19.16 -51.92 5.69
C ASP A 74 19.71 -50.73 4.90
N SER A 75 20.76 -50.91 4.09
CA SER A 75 21.33 -49.88 3.20
C SER A 75 21.39 -50.35 1.74
N ALA A 76 21.40 -49.41 0.80
CA ALA A 76 21.56 -49.70 -0.62
C ALA A 76 22.36 -48.61 -1.35
N THR A 77 23.25 -49.03 -2.25
CA THR A 77 24.03 -48.16 -3.13
C THR A 77 23.85 -48.62 -4.59
N LEU A 78 23.21 -47.80 -5.42
CA LEU A 78 22.86 -48.13 -6.79
C LEU A 78 23.61 -47.17 -7.73
N THR A 79 24.61 -47.67 -8.45
CA THR A 79 25.51 -46.86 -9.29
C THR A 79 25.35 -47.22 -10.77
N GLY A 80 25.24 -46.24 -11.65
CA GLY A 80 25.20 -46.50 -13.09
C GLY A 80 23.98 -47.32 -13.54
N THR A 81 22.88 -47.30 -12.77
CA THR A 81 21.69 -48.08 -13.10
C THR A 81 21.10 -47.61 -14.42
N ASN A 82 20.78 -48.55 -15.30
CA ASN A 82 20.20 -48.26 -16.61
C ASN A 82 18.85 -48.95 -16.78
N PRO A 83 17.84 -48.55 -16.00
CA PRO A 83 16.51 -49.14 -16.07
C PRO A 83 15.80 -48.82 -17.41
N GLY A 84 16.31 -47.88 -18.21
CA GLY A 84 15.66 -47.29 -19.37
C GLY A 84 14.78 -46.10 -18.97
N ALA A 85 14.34 -45.30 -19.94
CA ALA A 85 13.65 -44.03 -19.73
C ALA A 85 12.28 -44.11 -19.02
N ALA A 86 11.77 -45.31 -18.72
CA ALA A 86 10.46 -45.51 -18.09
C ALA A 86 10.50 -46.39 -16.83
N ALA A 87 11.69 -46.69 -16.32
CA ALA A 87 11.85 -47.49 -15.11
C ALA A 87 12.80 -46.80 -14.12
N ALA A 88 12.73 -47.24 -12.87
CA ALA A 88 13.40 -46.58 -11.75
C ALA A 88 14.47 -47.45 -11.10
N ALA A 89 15.48 -46.81 -10.49
CA ALA A 89 16.49 -47.51 -9.71
C ALA A 89 15.89 -48.15 -8.43
N VAL A 90 14.87 -47.52 -7.84
CA VAL A 90 13.99 -48.15 -6.84
C VAL A 90 12.54 -48.02 -7.30
N HIS A 91 11.87 -49.15 -7.53
CA HIS A 91 10.51 -49.18 -8.07
C HIS A 91 9.54 -49.92 -7.15
N VAL A 92 8.56 -49.20 -6.59
CA VAL A 92 7.47 -49.79 -5.80
C VAL A 92 6.16 -49.59 -6.55
N LEU A 93 5.56 -50.69 -7.00
CA LEU A 93 4.41 -50.66 -7.91
C LEU A 93 3.30 -51.62 -7.48
N ASN A 94 2.03 -51.22 -7.54
CA ASN A 94 0.89 -52.12 -7.26
C ASN A 94 1.01 -52.86 -5.91
N HIS A 95 1.53 -52.17 -4.90
CA HIS A 95 1.94 -52.75 -3.62
C HIS A 95 1.03 -52.29 -2.47
N SER A 96 0.78 -53.13 -1.47
CA SER A 96 -0.10 -52.81 -0.32
C SER A 96 0.54 -53.05 1.05
N GLY A 97 1.79 -53.54 1.09
CA GLY A 97 2.57 -53.71 2.33
C GLY A 97 3.47 -52.52 2.62
N ALA A 98 4.31 -52.66 3.65
CA ALA A 98 5.34 -51.69 3.99
C ALA A 98 6.65 -51.96 3.23
N VAL A 99 7.27 -50.94 2.65
CA VAL A 99 8.66 -50.96 2.17
C VAL A 99 9.47 -50.02 3.05
N VAL A 100 10.51 -50.53 3.70
CA VAL A 100 11.31 -49.77 4.69
C VAL A 100 12.79 -49.85 4.34
N PHE A 101 13.48 -48.71 4.29
CA PHE A 101 14.94 -48.59 4.31
C PHE A 101 15.35 -48.11 5.71
N GLN A 102 16.18 -48.89 6.42
CA GLN A 102 16.60 -48.58 7.80
C GLN A 102 17.77 -47.58 7.84
N ASP A 103 18.68 -47.67 6.88
CA ASP A 103 19.87 -46.81 6.76
C ASP A 103 19.83 -46.03 5.43
N ASP A 104 20.97 -45.49 5.02
CA ASP A 104 21.09 -44.63 3.84
C ASP A 104 20.83 -45.37 2.51
N LEU A 105 20.18 -44.68 1.58
CA LEU A 105 19.98 -45.09 0.19
C LEU A 105 20.72 -44.11 -0.73
N THR A 106 21.70 -44.61 -1.47
CA THR A 106 22.47 -43.83 -2.45
C THR A 106 22.20 -44.33 -3.87
N ILE A 107 21.87 -43.42 -4.78
CA ILE A 107 21.62 -43.68 -6.21
C ILE A 107 22.50 -42.70 -6.99
N THR A 108 23.37 -43.18 -7.88
CA THR A 108 24.32 -42.36 -8.65
C THR A 108 24.29 -42.74 -10.13
N SER A 109 24.42 -41.75 -11.02
CA SER A 109 24.50 -41.92 -12.48
C SER A 109 23.37 -42.78 -13.07
N ASN A 110 22.12 -42.48 -12.73
CA ASN A 110 20.96 -43.22 -13.23
C ASN A 110 20.43 -42.62 -14.56
N ASN A 111 20.13 -43.48 -15.53
CA ASN A 111 19.59 -43.07 -16.84
C ASN A 111 18.04 -43.00 -16.88
N GLY A 112 17.38 -43.03 -15.72
CA GLY A 112 15.92 -43.05 -15.59
C GLY A 112 15.49 -42.45 -14.25
N ILE A 113 14.35 -42.88 -13.73
CA ILE A 113 13.82 -42.36 -12.46
C ILE A 113 14.69 -42.85 -11.28
N GLY A 114 14.92 -42.02 -10.26
CA GLY A 114 15.61 -42.43 -9.04
C GLY A 114 14.76 -43.39 -8.23
N ILE A 115 13.69 -42.88 -7.65
CA ILE A 115 12.69 -43.64 -6.89
C ILE A 115 11.32 -43.42 -7.51
N ASP A 116 10.62 -44.50 -7.88
CA ASP A 116 9.26 -44.47 -8.40
C ASP A 116 8.30 -45.25 -7.49
N LEU A 117 7.35 -44.53 -6.91
CA LEU A 117 6.27 -45.06 -6.08
C LEU A 117 4.96 -44.87 -6.84
N ASP A 118 4.44 -45.93 -7.44
CA ASP A 118 3.26 -45.89 -8.31
C ASP A 118 2.20 -46.89 -7.85
N THR A 119 0.94 -46.45 -7.83
CA THR A 119 -0.22 -47.31 -7.59
C THR A 119 -0.10 -48.05 -6.26
N LEU A 120 0.14 -47.27 -5.20
CA LEU A 120 0.21 -47.78 -3.83
C LEU A 120 -1.19 -48.01 -3.27
N GLY A 121 -1.42 -49.19 -2.69
CA GLY A 121 -2.71 -49.55 -2.07
C GLY A 121 -2.93 -48.83 -0.73
N PRO A 122 -4.16 -48.78 -0.21
CA PRO A 122 -4.53 -47.95 0.94
C PRO A 122 -3.69 -48.08 2.21
N THR A 123 -3.14 -49.26 2.44
CA THR A 123 -2.33 -49.61 3.62
C THR A 123 -0.84 -49.53 3.34
N ALA A 124 -0.43 -49.26 2.10
CA ALA A 124 0.96 -49.26 1.70
C ALA A 124 1.71 -48.11 2.36
N THR A 125 2.92 -48.41 2.82
CA THR A 125 3.84 -47.38 3.34
C THR A 125 5.20 -47.53 2.71
N PHE A 126 5.77 -46.45 2.19
CA PHE A 126 7.20 -46.36 1.92
C PHE A 126 7.85 -45.55 3.04
N THR A 127 8.91 -46.07 3.67
CA THR A 127 9.61 -45.38 4.75
C THR A 127 11.13 -45.44 4.55
N SER A 128 11.79 -44.30 4.49
CA SER A 128 13.26 -44.20 4.63
C SER A 128 13.59 -43.64 6.00
N GLN A 129 14.35 -44.38 6.81
CA GLN A 129 14.85 -43.89 8.09
C GLN A 129 16.18 -43.14 7.93
N GLY A 130 17.07 -43.61 7.06
CA GLY A 130 18.32 -42.93 6.69
C GLY A 130 18.14 -41.86 5.61
N ASN A 131 19.25 -41.25 5.23
CA ASN A 131 19.32 -40.25 4.17
C ASN A 131 19.16 -40.90 2.79
N ILE A 132 18.56 -40.16 1.87
CA ILE A 132 18.51 -40.50 0.45
C ILE A 132 19.40 -39.53 -0.30
N LEU A 133 20.33 -40.06 -1.09
CA LEU A 133 21.12 -39.31 -2.06
C LEU A 133 20.81 -39.85 -3.46
N ILE A 134 20.33 -39.00 -4.35
CA ILE A 134 20.16 -39.27 -5.77
C ILE A 134 21.05 -38.26 -6.50
N ASP A 135 22.12 -38.73 -7.14
CA ASP A 135 23.14 -37.88 -7.74
C ASP A 135 23.37 -38.25 -9.21
N ASP A 136 23.82 -37.27 -10.01
CA ASP A 136 24.02 -37.40 -11.46
C ASP A 136 22.80 -38.00 -12.18
N ARG A 137 21.60 -37.50 -11.85
CA ARG A 137 20.35 -37.96 -12.47
C ARG A 137 20.12 -37.38 -13.86
N ASN A 138 19.44 -38.15 -14.71
CA ASN A 138 19.03 -37.73 -16.07
C ASN A 138 17.51 -37.53 -16.26
N ASP A 139 16.69 -38.00 -15.31
CA ASP A 139 15.22 -37.91 -15.33
C ASP A 139 14.72 -37.62 -13.90
N ILE A 140 13.46 -37.89 -13.55
CA ILE A 140 12.86 -37.60 -12.23
C ILE A 140 13.65 -38.24 -11.07
N GLY A 141 13.99 -37.45 -10.05
CA GLY A 141 14.63 -37.96 -8.84
C GLY A 141 13.66 -38.81 -8.01
N LEU A 142 12.54 -38.20 -7.60
CA LEU A 142 11.49 -38.86 -6.83
C LEU A 142 10.13 -38.71 -7.53
N ARG A 143 9.52 -39.83 -7.91
CA ARG A 143 8.17 -39.88 -8.49
C ARG A 143 7.23 -40.60 -7.54
N MET A 144 6.11 -39.97 -7.22
CA MET A 144 5.07 -40.46 -6.33
C MET A 144 3.71 -40.25 -6.97
N VAL A 145 3.09 -41.32 -7.45
CA VAL A 145 1.88 -41.24 -8.26
C VAL A 145 0.83 -42.30 -7.89
N ASN A 146 -0.45 -41.98 -8.10
CA ASN A 146 -1.58 -42.92 -7.97
C ASN A 146 -1.69 -43.60 -6.60
N PHE A 147 -1.48 -42.87 -5.50
CA PHE A 147 -1.68 -43.43 -4.16
C PHE A 147 -3.18 -43.61 -3.90
N SER A 148 -3.57 -44.76 -3.34
CA SER A 148 -4.98 -45.11 -3.10
C SER A 148 -5.44 -44.72 -1.70
N GLN A 149 -6.69 -44.26 -1.58
CA GLN A 149 -7.35 -44.12 -0.28
C GLN A 149 -8.02 -45.43 0.14
N GLY A 150 -8.05 -45.72 1.44
CA GLY A 150 -8.90 -46.77 1.99
C GLY A 150 -10.37 -46.45 1.72
N GLY A 151 -11.09 -47.36 1.07
CA GLY A 151 -12.53 -47.25 0.92
C GLY A 151 -13.23 -47.23 2.29
N PRO A 152 -14.47 -46.73 2.37
CA PRO A 152 -15.25 -46.80 3.60
C PRO A 152 -15.36 -48.25 4.06
N ILE A 153 -14.86 -48.53 5.26
CA ILE A 153 -15.08 -49.84 5.88
C ILE A 153 -16.59 -49.92 6.17
N PRO A 154 -17.30 -51.00 5.74
CA PRO A 154 -18.71 -51.16 6.05
C PRO A 154 -18.94 -51.08 7.57
N GLY A 155 -19.63 -50.02 8.01
CA GLY A 155 -19.93 -49.75 9.40
C GLY A 155 -19.20 -48.52 9.96
N ASN A 156 -19.63 -47.31 9.57
CA ASN A 156 -19.45 -46.00 10.25
C ASN A 156 -18.09 -45.63 10.89
N VAL A 157 -17.00 -46.34 10.60
CA VAL A 157 -15.65 -45.99 11.04
C VAL A 157 -14.91 -45.49 9.81
N THR A 158 -14.83 -44.17 9.66
CA THR A 158 -13.93 -43.50 8.72
C THR A 158 -12.50 -43.74 9.19
N VAL A 159 -11.92 -44.87 8.79
CA VAL A 159 -10.50 -45.13 9.04
C VAL A 159 -9.71 -44.37 7.97
N ASN A 160 -9.07 -43.29 8.39
CA ASN A 160 -8.20 -42.43 7.57
C ASN A 160 -6.86 -43.14 7.27
N GLN A 161 -6.91 -44.31 6.64
CA GLN A 161 -5.73 -45.03 6.15
C GLN A 161 -5.54 -44.71 4.68
N SER A 162 -4.73 -43.69 4.43
CA SER A 162 -4.20 -43.38 3.11
C SER A 162 -2.76 -43.91 3.01
N SER A 163 -2.37 -44.38 1.84
CA SER A 163 -0.98 -44.73 1.57
C SER A 163 -0.07 -43.53 1.83
N ARG A 164 1.15 -43.80 2.30
CA ARG A 164 2.11 -42.74 2.64
C ARG A 164 3.53 -43.08 2.24
N ALA A 165 4.27 -42.07 1.79
CA ALA A 165 5.72 -42.09 1.68
C ALA A 165 6.29 -41.18 2.79
N THR A 166 7.16 -41.73 3.63
CA THR A 166 7.78 -41.01 4.76
C THR A 166 9.30 -41.06 4.63
N PHE A 167 9.94 -39.90 4.63
CA PHE A 167 11.39 -39.73 4.53
C PHE A 167 11.88 -39.08 5.81
N LEU A 168 12.38 -39.86 6.77
CA LEU A 168 12.80 -39.33 8.08
C LEU A 168 14.17 -38.66 8.04
N GLY A 169 15.10 -39.20 7.22
CA GLY A 169 16.38 -38.57 6.91
C GLY A 169 16.27 -37.47 5.84
N ASN A 170 17.42 -36.88 5.49
CA ASN A 170 17.49 -35.89 4.41
C ASN A 170 17.31 -36.55 3.04
N VAL A 171 16.67 -35.86 2.11
CA VAL A 171 16.56 -36.28 0.70
C VAL A 171 17.31 -35.26 -0.15
N ASN A 172 18.43 -35.68 -0.72
CA ASN A 172 19.29 -34.88 -1.58
C ASN A 172 19.15 -35.38 -3.02
N ILE A 173 18.72 -34.51 -3.93
CA ILE A 173 18.51 -34.80 -5.34
C ILE A 173 19.37 -33.84 -6.15
N ASN A 174 20.45 -34.36 -6.70
CA ASN A 174 21.41 -33.62 -7.50
C ASN A 174 21.32 -34.07 -8.97
N ALA A 175 21.39 -33.12 -9.88
CA ALA A 175 21.60 -33.36 -11.30
C ALA A 175 22.88 -32.66 -11.74
N THR A 176 23.63 -33.26 -12.67
CA THR A 176 24.82 -32.61 -13.24
C THR A 176 24.39 -31.28 -13.89
N PRO A 177 24.96 -30.12 -13.50
CA PRO A 177 24.57 -28.82 -14.04
C PRO A 177 24.78 -28.81 -15.56
N VAL A 178 23.68 -28.76 -16.31
CA VAL A 178 23.70 -28.96 -17.75
C VAL A 178 24.05 -27.64 -18.46
N ALA A 179 25.31 -27.20 -18.35
CA ALA A 179 25.74 -25.93 -18.95
C ALA A 179 25.85 -25.96 -20.49
N THR A 180 25.73 -27.12 -21.16
CA THR A 180 26.05 -27.23 -22.61
C THR A 180 25.29 -28.29 -23.43
N VAL A 181 24.40 -29.11 -22.85
CA VAL A 181 23.75 -30.21 -23.57
C VAL A 181 22.23 -30.09 -23.43
N ILE A 182 21.50 -29.87 -24.52
CA ILE A 182 20.03 -29.90 -24.49
C ILE A 182 19.60 -31.27 -23.94
N PRO A 183 18.87 -31.35 -22.80
CA PRO A 183 18.42 -32.64 -22.28
C PRO A 183 17.59 -33.35 -23.35
N THR A 184 17.81 -34.65 -23.54
CA THR A 184 17.03 -35.45 -24.49
C THR A 184 15.59 -35.67 -24.02
N THR A 185 15.27 -35.32 -22.77
CA THR A 185 13.92 -35.22 -22.17
C THR A 185 13.76 -33.86 -21.48
N PRO A 186 13.40 -32.79 -22.22
CA PRO A 186 13.55 -31.40 -21.74
C PRO A 186 12.72 -30.94 -20.54
N ASN A 187 11.92 -31.77 -19.86
CA ASN A 187 10.85 -31.26 -18.97
C ASN A 187 10.62 -32.07 -17.67
N SER A 188 11.53 -32.95 -17.25
CA SER A 188 11.29 -33.80 -16.08
C SER A 188 11.57 -33.09 -14.76
N PRO A 189 10.62 -33.09 -13.79
CA PRO A 189 10.84 -32.44 -12.50
C PRO A 189 11.81 -33.21 -11.59
N ALA A 190 12.36 -32.58 -10.54
CA ALA A 190 13.15 -33.28 -9.51
C ALA A 190 12.30 -34.16 -8.62
N VAL A 191 11.17 -33.62 -8.17
CA VAL A 191 10.16 -34.32 -7.40
C VAL A 191 8.83 -34.17 -8.10
N LEU A 192 8.16 -35.29 -8.38
CA LEU A 192 6.79 -35.32 -8.87
C LEU A 192 5.89 -35.99 -7.83
N PHE A 193 4.97 -35.22 -7.27
CA PHE A 193 3.86 -35.74 -6.47
C PHE A 193 2.57 -35.52 -7.24
N ASN A 194 2.02 -36.62 -7.78
CA ASN A 194 0.79 -36.60 -8.56
C ASN A 194 -0.17 -37.68 -8.07
N THR A 195 -0.96 -37.35 -7.05
CA THR A 195 -1.86 -38.33 -6.44
C THR A 195 -3.19 -37.74 -6.00
N GLN A 196 -4.23 -38.58 -6.11
CA GLN A 196 -5.61 -38.34 -5.69
C GLN A 196 -5.86 -38.68 -4.21
N ALA A 197 -4.92 -39.33 -3.53
CA ALA A 197 -5.01 -39.63 -2.10
C ALA A 197 -3.62 -39.92 -1.54
N GLY A 198 -3.43 -39.83 -0.22
CA GLY A 198 -2.16 -40.20 0.41
C GLY A 198 -1.20 -39.06 0.68
N ALA A 199 -0.10 -39.39 1.34
CA ALA A 199 0.80 -38.41 1.93
C ALA A 199 2.26 -38.60 1.52
N ALA A 200 2.94 -37.53 1.15
CA ALA A 200 4.40 -37.44 1.11
C ALA A 200 4.86 -36.61 2.32
N LEU A 201 5.61 -37.25 3.23
CA LEU A 201 6.03 -36.67 4.51
C LEU A 201 7.56 -36.69 4.61
N PHE A 202 8.18 -35.53 4.55
CA PHE A 202 9.63 -35.36 4.74
C PHE A 202 9.87 -34.86 6.16
N GLY A 203 10.41 -35.73 7.00
CA GLY A 203 10.86 -35.43 8.36
C GLY A 203 12.19 -34.66 8.38
N GLY A 204 13.11 -35.00 7.47
CA GLY A 204 14.37 -34.28 7.24
C GLY A 204 14.26 -33.18 6.19
N ASN A 205 15.41 -32.70 5.74
CA ASN A 205 15.50 -31.68 4.67
C ASN A 205 15.22 -32.30 3.30
N LEU A 206 14.66 -31.49 2.39
CA LEU A 206 14.52 -31.81 0.97
C LEU A 206 15.40 -30.84 0.17
N LEU A 207 16.52 -31.32 -0.34
CA LEU A 207 17.50 -30.53 -1.09
C LEU A 207 17.47 -30.96 -2.56
N VAL A 208 17.17 -30.03 -3.46
CA VAL A 208 17.19 -30.20 -4.91
C VAL A 208 18.24 -29.26 -5.46
N ASP A 209 19.25 -29.82 -6.14
CA ASP A 209 20.29 -29.07 -6.84
C ASP A 209 20.35 -29.56 -8.30
N GLY A 210 19.70 -28.83 -9.20
CA GLY A 210 19.61 -29.18 -10.62
C GLY A 210 18.31 -29.87 -11.03
N SER A 211 17.65 -29.33 -12.06
CA SER A 211 16.56 -30.01 -12.77
C SER A 211 16.38 -29.50 -14.18
N GLY A 212 16.34 -30.40 -15.17
CA GLY A 212 16.12 -30.05 -16.59
C GLY A 212 14.73 -29.47 -16.89
N GLY A 213 13.75 -29.68 -15.99
CA GLY A 213 12.44 -29.04 -16.00
C GLY A 213 12.18 -28.29 -14.69
N ASP A 214 11.00 -28.48 -14.09
CA ASP A 214 10.64 -27.89 -12.78
C ASP A 214 11.41 -28.55 -11.61
N GLY A 215 11.43 -27.91 -10.44
CA GLY A 215 12.05 -28.47 -9.23
C GLY A 215 11.12 -29.49 -8.58
N ILE A 216 10.11 -29.00 -7.86
CA ILE A 216 9.10 -29.80 -7.19
C ILE A 216 7.75 -29.53 -7.85
N VAL A 217 7.10 -30.57 -8.36
CA VAL A 217 5.77 -30.50 -8.96
C VAL A 217 4.78 -31.26 -8.10
N ILE A 218 3.72 -30.58 -7.68
CA ILE A 218 2.62 -31.10 -6.87
C ILE A 218 1.34 -30.85 -7.66
N THR A 219 0.69 -31.92 -8.11
CA THR A 219 -0.49 -31.80 -8.97
C THR A 219 -1.50 -32.90 -8.71
N ASN A 220 -2.76 -32.69 -9.10
CA ASN A 220 -3.78 -33.71 -9.09
C ASN A 220 -4.75 -33.56 -10.29
N PRO A 221 -4.34 -33.98 -11.50
CA PRO A 221 -5.02 -33.68 -12.76
C PRO A 221 -6.36 -34.41 -12.96
N ALA A 222 -6.84 -35.21 -12.00
CA ALA A 222 -8.04 -36.03 -12.17
C ALA A 222 -9.27 -35.45 -11.47
N LEU A 223 -10.30 -35.11 -12.26
CA LEU A 223 -11.64 -34.65 -11.87
C LEU A 223 -12.51 -35.73 -11.18
N VAL A 224 -11.91 -36.72 -10.50
CA VAL A 224 -12.64 -37.90 -10.04
C VAL A 224 -13.05 -37.74 -8.58
N ASP A 225 -14.34 -37.49 -8.39
CA ASP A 225 -15.11 -37.45 -7.14
C ASP A 225 -14.62 -36.43 -6.07
N PRO A 226 -15.21 -35.22 -6.02
CA PRO A 226 -14.87 -34.20 -5.01
C PRO A 226 -15.18 -34.62 -3.56
N ALA A 227 -15.79 -35.79 -3.31
CA ALA A 227 -16.13 -36.26 -1.98
C ALA A 227 -15.02 -37.07 -1.27
N ILE A 228 -13.89 -37.37 -1.92
CA ILE A 228 -12.98 -38.45 -1.46
C ILE A 228 -11.49 -38.11 -1.66
N ASN A 229 -11.03 -36.92 -1.27
CA ASN A 229 -9.61 -36.58 -1.39
C ASN A 229 -9.10 -35.87 -0.12
N THR A 230 -7.92 -36.30 0.36
CA THR A 230 -7.29 -35.86 1.64
C THR A 230 -5.76 -35.81 1.51
N GLY A 231 -5.26 -35.57 0.30
CA GLY A 231 -3.84 -35.62 -0.01
C GLY A 231 -2.98 -34.69 0.87
N GLN A 232 -1.73 -35.09 1.13
CA GLN A 232 -0.80 -34.26 1.92
C GLN A 232 0.60 -34.25 1.32
N PHE A 233 1.19 -33.07 1.21
CA PHE A 233 2.62 -32.91 0.96
C PHE A 233 3.21 -32.04 2.06
N ARG A 234 4.11 -32.60 2.87
CA ARG A 234 4.66 -31.90 4.03
C ARG A 234 6.16 -32.08 4.09
N VAL A 235 6.89 -30.97 4.12
CA VAL A 235 8.30 -30.93 4.47
C VAL A 235 8.44 -30.25 5.83
N ASN A 236 8.73 -31.06 6.85
CA ASN A 236 8.93 -30.59 8.21
C ASN A 236 10.33 -30.00 8.40
N GLY A 237 11.33 -30.49 7.66
CA GLY A 237 12.66 -29.90 7.58
C GLY A 237 12.72 -28.69 6.63
N PHE A 238 13.93 -28.31 6.25
CA PHE A 238 14.19 -27.23 5.30
C PHE A 238 14.09 -27.73 3.85
N THR A 239 13.50 -26.93 2.97
CA THR A 239 13.46 -27.19 1.52
C THR A 239 14.41 -26.23 0.81
N GLN A 240 15.33 -26.76 0.01
CA GLN A 240 16.21 -25.98 -0.85
C GLN A 240 16.02 -26.44 -2.29
N VAL A 241 15.81 -25.51 -3.22
CA VAL A 241 15.68 -25.79 -4.65
C VAL A 241 16.56 -24.83 -5.43
N ASP A 242 17.68 -25.33 -5.93
CA ASP A 242 18.68 -24.57 -6.68
C ASP A 242 18.87 -25.11 -8.09
N ASN A 243 19.33 -24.25 -9.00
CA ASN A 243 19.80 -24.60 -10.35
C ASN A 243 18.73 -25.32 -11.21
N VAL A 244 17.47 -24.90 -11.08
CA VAL A 244 16.32 -25.45 -11.82
C VAL A 244 16.05 -24.61 -13.07
N PHE A 245 15.83 -25.25 -14.22
CA PHE A 245 15.53 -24.56 -15.48
C PHE A 245 14.07 -24.04 -15.55
N GLY A 246 13.11 -24.81 -15.02
CA GLY A 246 11.70 -24.46 -14.94
C GLY A 246 11.31 -23.77 -13.63
N THR A 247 10.06 -23.96 -13.20
CA THR A 247 9.54 -23.45 -11.94
C THR A 247 10.12 -24.24 -10.76
N SER A 248 10.67 -23.56 -9.74
CA SER A 248 11.32 -24.28 -8.62
C SER A 248 10.30 -25.06 -7.78
N ILE A 249 9.15 -24.47 -7.48
CA ILE A 249 8.01 -25.16 -6.86
C ILE A 249 6.74 -24.85 -7.63
N LEU A 250 6.13 -25.86 -8.23
CA LEU A 250 4.88 -25.77 -8.97
C LEU A 250 3.79 -26.59 -8.26
N VAL A 251 2.76 -25.90 -7.77
CA VAL A 251 1.55 -26.49 -7.21
C VAL A 251 0.41 -26.14 -8.16
N GLN A 252 -0.20 -27.14 -8.80
CA GLN A 252 -1.22 -26.89 -9.81
C GLN A 252 -2.33 -27.92 -9.86
N ASP A 253 -3.53 -27.46 -10.19
CA ASP A 253 -4.71 -28.29 -10.47
C ASP A 253 -5.05 -29.22 -9.29
N ILE A 254 -5.06 -28.67 -8.08
CA ILE A 254 -5.48 -29.40 -6.87
C ILE A 254 -6.84 -28.85 -6.48
N LEU A 255 -7.90 -29.48 -6.97
CA LEU A 255 -9.28 -29.05 -6.75
C LEU A 255 -9.89 -29.58 -5.45
N ASP A 256 -9.08 -30.27 -4.64
CA ASP A 256 -9.49 -30.82 -3.35
C ASP A 256 -9.30 -29.80 -2.23
N SER A 257 -10.39 -29.49 -1.52
CA SER A 257 -10.38 -28.52 -0.45
C SER A 257 -9.68 -28.98 0.83
N ASP A 258 -9.56 -30.29 1.05
CA ASP A 258 -8.94 -30.87 2.25
C ASP A 258 -7.46 -31.21 2.05
N PHE A 259 -6.91 -30.97 0.85
CA PHE A 259 -5.50 -31.14 0.58
C PHE A 259 -4.65 -30.20 1.44
N VAL A 260 -3.59 -30.73 2.05
CA VAL A 260 -2.67 -29.93 2.89
C VAL A 260 -1.26 -29.93 2.31
N LEU A 261 -0.81 -28.74 1.91
CA LEU A 261 0.57 -28.44 1.56
C LEU A 261 1.26 -27.72 2.73
N ARG A 262 2.46 -28.16 3.10
CA ARG A 262 3.26 -27.47 4.13
C ARG A 262 4.75 -27.50 3.84
N PHE A 263 5.37 -26.33 3.97
CA PHE A 263 6.82 -26.16 4.04
C PHE A 263 7.19 -25.41 5.34
N THR A 264 8.11 -25.96 6.14
CA THR A 264 8.58 -25.28 7.36
C THR A 264 9.60 -24.17 7.07
N GLY A 265 10.39 -24.32 6.01
CA GLY A 265 11.31 -23.30 5.53
C GLY A 265 11.65 -23.59 4.07
N LEU A 266 11.83 -22.53 3.29
CA LEU A 266 12.02 -22.64 1.85
C LEU A 266 13.12 -21.69 1.39
N GLN A 267 14.08 -22.21 0.63
CA GLN A 267 15.02 -21.43 -0.14
C GLN A 267 14.97 -21.86 -1.59
N VAL A 268 14.78 -20.90 -2.46
CA VAL A 268 14.89 -21.04 -3.90
C VAL A 268 16.03 -20.13 -4.35
N GLY A 269 17.08 -20.73 -4.89
CA GLY A 269 18.22 -20.01 -5.47
C GLY A 269 18.43 -20.40 -6.92
N ASN A 270 19.23 -19.61 -7.65
CA ASN A 270 19.72 -19.94 -8.99
C ASN A 270 18.63 -20.47 -9.94
N ARG A 271 17.51 -19.75 -10.02
CA ARG A 271 16.40 -20.05 -10.94
C ARG A 271 16.85 -19.78 -12.38
N GLY A 272 16.50 -20.65 -13.33
CA GLY A 272 16.49 -20.41 -14.78
C GLY A 272 17.82 -20.10 -15.47
N ASP A 273 18.24 -20.92 -16.44
CA ASP A 273 19.32 -20.55 -17.36
C ASP A 273 18.81 -19.56 -18.44
N VAL A 274 19.66 -18.59 -18.78
CA VAL A 274 19.48 -17.48 -19.74
C VAL A 274 19.22 -17.99 -21.17
N LEU A 275 19.47 -19.27 -21.45
CA LEU A 275 19.54 -19.80 -22.82
C LEU A 275 18.21 -19.87 -23.59
N ASN A 276 17.03 -19.89 -22.93
CA ASN A 276 15.75 -20.12 -23.62
C ASN A 276 14.62 -19.08 -23.41
N GLY A 277 14.87 -17.98 -22.70
CA GLY A 277 13.94 -16.83 -22.64
C GLY A 277 12.58 -17.04 -21.94
N ALA A 278 12.19 -18.27 -21.60
CA ALA A 278 11.03 -18.60 -20.78
C ALA A 278 11.50 -18.85 -19.34
N GLY A 279 11.73 -17.79 -18.56
CA GLY A 279 12.21 -17.92 -17.19
C GLY A 279 11.17 -18.60 -16.28
N GLY A 280 11.63 -19.55 -15.47
CA GLY A 280 10.79 -20.25 -14.48
C GLY A 280 10.46 -19.39 -13.25
N VAL A 281 9.28 -19.62 -12.66
CA VAL A 281 8.85 -18.95 -11.42
C VAL A 281 9.53 -19.58 -10.21
N GLY A 282 9.75 -18.83 -9.13
CA GLY A 282 10.28 -19.43 -7.90
C GLY A 282 9.25 -20.35 -7.25
N VAL A 283 8.13 -19.78 -6.81
CA VAL A 283 7.00 -20.55 -6.28
C VAL A 283 5.74 -20.19 -7.03
N ARG A 284 5.07 -21.18 -7.62
CA ARG A 284 3.76 -21.01 -8.25
C ARG A 284 2.73 -21.89 -7.56
N VAL A 285 1.63 -21.29 -7.11
CA VAL A 285 0.43 -21.98 -6.63
C VAL A 285 -0.74 -21.54 -7.49
N GLN A 286 -1.27 -22.46 -8.29
CA GLN A 286 -2.33 -22.18 -9.27
C GLN A 286 -3.46 -23.21 -9.20
N ASN A 287 -4.70 -22.79 -9.46
CA ASN A 287 -5.89 -23.67 -9.49
C ASN A 287 -5.95 -24.57 -8.24
N PHE A 288 -5.82 -23.98 -7.05
CA PHE A 288 -5.64 -24.71 -5.79
C PHE A 288 -6.78 -24.42 -4.82
N ALA A 289 -7.47 -25.48 -4.43
CA ALA A 289 -8.59 -25.43 -3.49
C ALA A 289 -8.22 -25.85 -2.07
N GLY A 290 -7.04 -26.43 -1.88
CA GLY A 290 -6.57 -26.91 -0.57
C GLY A 290 -6.08 -25.81 0.36
N ARG A 291 -5.29 -26.19 1.35
CA ARG A 291 -4.57 -25.27 2.24
C ARG A 291 -3.06 -25.37 2.01
N ALA A 292 -2.39 -24.24 1.79
CA ALA A 292 -0.94 -24.15 1.70
C ALA A 292 -0.36 -23.28 2.83
N ASP A 293 0.51 -23.88 3.64
CA ASP A 293 1.21 -23.21 4.75
C ASP A 293 2.73 -23.15 4.48
N PHE A 294 3.30 -21.95 4.29
CA PHE A 294 4.75 -21.70 4.28
C PHE A 294 5.14 -21.07 5.63
N ARG A 295 5.48 -21.90 6.62
CA ARG A 295 5.49 -21.50 8.05
C ARG A 295 6.73 -20.78 8.55
N GLY A 296 7.85 -20.89 7.86
CA GLY A 296 9.08 -20.18 8.19
C GLY A 296 9.43 -19.17 7.12
N ILE A 297 10.69 -18.77 7.09
CA ILE A 297 11.21 -17.86 6.08
C ILE A 297 11.24 -18.59 4.75
N SER A 298 10.57 -18.00 3.76
CA SER A 298 10.65 -18.40 2.36
C SER A 298 11.51 -17.37 1.63
N THR A 299 12.65 -17.78 1.10
CA THR A 299 13.54 -16.90 0.33
C THR A 299 13.55 -17.33 -1.12
N VAL A 300 13.25 -16.41 -2.02
CA VAL A 300 13.32 -16.61 -3.46
C VAL A 300 14.34 -15.61 -4.01
N ASN A 301 15.52 -16.11 -4.38
CA ASN A 301 16.57 -15.31 -4.99
C ASN A 301 16.56 -15.51 -6.51
N ASN A 302 16.76 -14.43 -7.26
CA ASN A 302 16.96 -14.49 -8.70
C ASN A 302 18.43 -14.30 -9.06
N GLN A 303 18.92 -15.00 -10.07
CA GLN A 303 20.22 -14.64 -10.67
C GLN A 303 20.04 -13.43 -11.60
N LEU A 304 21.15 -12.71 -11.82
CA LEU A 304 21.24 -11.59 -12.76
C LEU A 304 20.65 -11.99 -14.14
N ASN A 305 19.69 -11.21 -14.63
CA ASN A 305 19.07 -11.23 -15.96
C ASN A 305 17.80 -12.10 -16.21
N ILE A 306 17.01 -12.47 -15.19
CA ILE A 306 15.82 -13.31 -15.42
C ILE A 306 14.53 -12.59 -15.06
N GLY A 307 13.74 -12.24 -16.08
CA GLY A 307 12.44 -11.54 -16.00
C GLY A 307 11.26 -12.26 -15.35
N ALA A 308 11.48 -13.39 -14.66
CA ALA A 308 10.41 -14.29 -14.22
C ALA A 308 9.95 -14.01 -12.78
N ILE A 309 8.66 -14.23 -12.51
CA ILE A 309 8.02 -13.92 -11.23
C ILE A 309 8.71 -14.66 -10.07
N GLY A 310 8.88 -13.99 -8.93
CA GLY A 310 9.37 -14.60 -7.68
C GLY A 310 8.38 -15.62 -7.13
N VAL A 311 7.22 -15.11 -6.69
CA VAL A 311 6.10 -15.89 -6.17
C VAL A 311 4.82 -15.52 -6.93
N ASP A 312 4.08 -16.54 -7.38
CA ASP A 312 2.86 -16.42 -8.16
C ASP A 312 1.76 -17.26 -7.50
N VAL A 313 0.72 -16.60 -6.99
CA VAL A 313 -0.43 -17.23 -6.35
C VAL A 313 -1.68 -16.82 -7.12
N ASN A 314 -2.31 -17.78 -7.80
CA ASN A 314 -3.48 -17.47 -8.61
C ASN A 314 -4.59 -18.52 -8.57
N ASN A 315 -5.82 -18.06 -8.79
CA ASN A 315 -7.03 -18.89 -8.83
C ASN A 315 -7.14 -19.85 -7.61
N ILE A 316 -6.96 -19.30 -6.42
CA ILE A 316 -7.08 -19.99 -5.14
C ILE A 316 -8.52 -19.85 -4.63
N THR A 317 -9.07 -20.92 -4.05
CA THR A 317 -10.43 -20.91 -3.43
C THR A 317 -10.42 -21.09 -1.91
N ARG A 318 -9.25 -21.37 -1.31
CA ARG A 318 -9.02 -21.45 0.15
C ARG A 318 -7.80 -20.62 0.55
N ALA A 319 -7.02 -21.07 1.53
CA ALA A 319 -5.98 -20.27 2.17
C ALA A 319 -4.58 -20.65 1.66
N VAL A 320 -3.82 -19.64 1.26
CA VAL A 320 -2.38 -19.70 1.02
C VAL A 320 -1.71 -18.70 1.96
N SER A 321 -0.88 -19.19 2.87
CA SER A 321 -0.23 -18.33 3.88
C SER A 321 1.28 -18.45 3.84
N PHE A 322 1.95 -17.30 3.91
CA PHE A 322 3.39 -17.19 4.14
C PHE A 322 3.64 -16.50 5.47
N THR A 323 4.41 -17.12 6.37
CA THR A 323 4.82 -16.47 7.62
C THR A 323 5.76 -15.30 7.32
N ALA A 324 6.77 -15.52 6.47
CA ALA A 324 7.66 -14.48 5.98
C ALA A 324 8.16 -14.86 4.58
N LEU A 325 8.10 -13.92 3.64
CA LEU A 325 8.54 -14.07 2.27
C LEU A 325 9.59 -13.00 1.93
N THR A 326 10.79 -13.42 1.53
CA THR A 326 11.82 -12.55 0.97
C THR A 326 12.03 -12.89 -0.49
N VAL A 327 11.80 -11.93 -1.39
CA VAL A 327 12.21 -12.00 -2.79
C VAL A 327 13.37 -11.03 -3.00
N ASP A 328 14.56 -11.57 -3.23
CA ASP A 328 15.79 -10.78 -3.38
C ASP A 328 16.28 -10.79 -4.82
N SER A 329 16.83 -9.65 -5.25
CA SER A 329 17.51 -9.47 -6.53
C SER A 329 16.65 -9.82 -7.75
N GLN A 330 15.34 -9.60 -7.66
CA GLN A 330 14.42 -9.78 -8.78
C GLN A 330 14.76 -8.81 -9.92
N GLN A 331 14.85 -9.30 -11.15
CA GLN A 331 15.17 -8.47 -12.32
C GLN A 331 14.15 -8.67 -13.43
N GLY A 332 13.85 -7.62 -14.20
CA GLY A 332 13.05 -7.70 -15.42
C GLY A 332 11.57 -7.34 -15.24
N PRO A 333 10.71 -7.64 -16.23
CA PRO A 333 9.39 -7.04 -16.32
C PRO A 333 8.31 -7.69 -15.43
N GLY A 334 8.48 -8.94 -15.00
CA GLY A 334 7.51 -9.64 -14.15
C GLY A 334 7.56 -9.18 -12.69
N PRO A 335 6.43 -9.21 -11.96
CA PRO A 335 6.40 -8.84 -10.54
C PRO A 335 7.26 -9.74 -9.66
N ALA A 336 7.79 -9.22 -8.54
CA ALA A 336 8.47 -10.05 -7.55
C ALA A 336 7.49 -10.97 -6.81
N VAL A 337 6.32 -10.44 -6.44
CA VAL A 337 5.19 -11.18 -5.86
C VAL A 337 3.92 -10.85 -6.64
N SER A 338 3.19 -11.88 -7.06
CA SER A 338 1.93 -11.78 -7.80
C SER A 338 0.85 -12.60 -7.09
N VAL A 339 -0.27 -11.95 -6.75
CA VAL A 339 -1.45 -12.58 -6.16
C VAL A 339 -2.66 -12.15 -6.99
N THR A 340 -3.19 -13.06 -7.80
CA THR A 340 -4.19 -12.72 -8.82
C THR A 340 -5.37 -13.68 -8.86
N ASP A 341 -6.57 -13.17 -9.17
CA ASP A 341 -7.76 -13.98 -9.44
C ASP A 341 -8.17 -14.93 -8.30
N ASN A 342 -7.85 -14.61 -7.04
CA ASN A 342 -8.18 -15.45 -5.89
C ASN A 342 -9.59 -15.14 -5.39
N ARG A 343 -10.57 -15.56 -6.19
CA ARG A 343 -12.00 -15.40 -5.90
C ARG A 343 -12.65 -16.73 -5.58
N ASN A 344 -13.35 -16.79 -4.46
CA ASN A 344 -14.21 -17.92 -4.17
C ASN A 344 -15.46 -17.80 -5.07
N PRO A 345 -15.76 -18.78 -5.94
CA PRO A 345 -17.00 -18.75 -6.70
C PRO A 345 -18.19 -18.70 -5.74
N VAL A 346 -19.01 -17.66 -5.85
CA VAL A 346 -20.22 -17.49 -5.03
C VAL A 346 -21.17 -18.63 -5.34
N ILE A 347 -21.16 -19.66 -4.49
CA ILE A 347 -22.24 -20.63 -4.43
C ILE A 347 -23.26 -20.06 -3.44
N ALA A 348 -24.23 -19.31 -3.97
CA ALA A 348 -25.35 -18.81 -3.18
C ALA A 348 -26.17 -19.96 -2.56
N PRO A 349 -26.78 -19.81 -1.36
CA PRO A 349 -26.53 -18.82 -0.32
C PRO A 349 -25.97 -19.54 0.92
N LEU A 350 -24.65 -19.54 1.12
CA LEU A 350 -24.06 -20.07 2.35
C LEU A 350 -23.38 -18.95 3.13
N THR A 351 -23.95 -18.68 4.30
CA THR A 351 -23.49 -17.78 5.37
C THR A 351 -22.13 -18.18 5.98
N THR A 352 -21.29 -18.92 5.26
CA THR A 352 -20.05 -19.53 5.77
C THR A 352 -18.97 -19.72 4.71
N SER A 353 -19.06 -19.17 3.50
CA SER A 353 -17.91 -19.22 2.58
C SER A 353 -16.81 -18.31 3.13
N THR A 354 -15.84 -18.89 3.85
CA THR A 354 -14.56 -18.23 4.13
C THR A 354 -14.00 -17.72 2.80
N PRO A 355 -13.71 -16.42 2.68
CA PRO A 355 -13.05 -15.85 1.51
C PRO A 355 -11.80 -16.67 1.15
N ALA A 356 -11.47 -16.73 -0.15
CA ALA A 356 -10.11 -17.15 -0.51
C ALA A 356 -9.15 -16.13 0.11
N ASP A 357 -8.19 -16.62 0.88
CA ASP A 357 -7.38 -15.79 1.77
C ASP A 357 -5.91 -16.01 1.47
N VAL A 358 -5.27 -14.99 0.91
CA VAL A 358 -3.82 -14.98 0.71
C VAL A 358 -3.22 -14.03 1.73
N SER A 359 -2.48 -14.59 2.68
CA SER A 359 -1.96 -13.85 3.83
C SER A 359 -0.44 -13.91 3.91
N PHE A 360 0.19 -12.78 4.18
CA PHE A 360 1.62 -12.66 4.44
C PHE A 360 1.84 -12.06 5.83
N GLY A 361 2.57 -12.79 6.69
CA GLY A 361 3.05 -12.20 7.94
C GLY A 361 4.12 -11.13 7.69
N GLU A 362 4.94 -11.31 6.65
CA GLU A 362 5.93 -10.33 6.19
C GLU A 362 6.23 -10.52 4.70
N ILE A 363 6.36 -9.42 3.95
CA ILE A 363 6.91 -9.41 2.58
C ILE A 363 8.15 -8.51 2.53
N GLN A 364 9.29 -9.06 2.12
CA GLN A 364 10.50 -8.31 1.78
C GLN A 364 10.80 -8.44 0.28
N VAL A 365 10.77 -7.35 -0.46
CA VAL A 365 11.28 -7.28 -1.84
C VAL A 365 12.55 -6.44 -1.80
N LEU A 366 13.70 -7.07 -2.01
CA LEU A 366 15.02 -6.44 -1.83
C LEU A 366 15.80 -6.39 -3.15
N ASN A 367 16.51 -5.29 -3.39
CA ASN A 367 17.41 -5.12 -4.53
C ASN A 367 16.78 -5.41 -5.90
N ALA A 368 15.46 -5.20 -6.04
CA ALA A 368 14.74 -5.53 -7.25
C ALA A 368 14.86 -4.42 -8.29
N VAL A 369 14.99 -4.78 -9.57
CA VAL A 369 15.22 -3.85 -10.68
C VAL A 369 14.29 -4.12 -11.85
N GLY A 370 13.55 -3.09 -12.28
CA GLY A 370 12.57 -3.22 -13.35
C GLY A 370 11.22 -3.75 -12.87
N GLY A 371 10.18 -3.56 -13.68
CA GLY A 371 8.87 -4.17 -13.44
C GLY A 371 8.14 -3.63 -12.21
N LEU A 372 7.63 -4.56 -11.40
CA LEU A 372 6.76 -4.33 -10.25
C LEU A 372 7.26 -5.14 -9.04
N GLY A 373 7.24 -4.55 -7.84
CA GLY A 373 7.57 -5.30 -6.62
C GLY A 373 6.45 -6.27 -6.28
N VAL A 374 5.28 -5.74 -5.95
CA VAL A 374 4.12 -6.53 -5.51
C VAL A 374 2.89 -6.20 -6.36
N LEU A 375 2.22 -7.23 -6.88
CA LEU A 375 0.94 -7.15 -7.59
C LEU A 375 -0.13 -7.91 -6.81
N PHE A 376 -1.18 -7.22 -6.39
CA PHE A 376 -2.41 -7.82 -5.90
C PHE A 376 -3.57 -7.38 -6.79
N ASP A 377 -4.11 -8.29 -7.59
CA ASP A 377 -5.23 -7.98 -8.50
C ASP A 377 -6.38 -8.99 -8.39
N ASN A 378 -7.61 -8.50 -8.37
CA ASN A 378 -8.81 -9.33 -8.51
C ASN A 378 -8.99 -10.40 -7.40
N ASN A 379 -8.62 -10.09 -6.15
CA ASN A 379 -8.72 -11.03 -5.02
C ASN A 379 -9.94 -10.76 -4.11
N ASP A 380 -10.48 -11.81 -3.47
CA ASP A 380 -11.51 -11.66 -2.43
C ASP A 380 -10.91 -11.12 -1.11
N ASN A 381 -9.81 -11.71 -0.65
CA ASN A 381 -9.07 -11.24 0.53
C ASN A 381 -7.55 -11.38 0.32
N VAL A 382 -6.82 -10.28 0.60
CA VAL A 382 -5.36 -10.28 0.65
C VAL A 382 -4.89 -9.49 1.86
N SER A 383 -3.97 -10.05 2.64
CA SER A 383 -3.43 -9.39 3.82
C SER A 383 -1.90 -9.44 3.88
N VAL A 384 -1.30 -8.33 4.31
CA VAL A 384 0.13 -8.19 4.57
C VAL A 384 0.29 -7.49 5.91
N ALA A 385 0.87 -8.16 6.90
CA ALA A 385 0.99 -7.59 8.25
C ALA A 385 2.17 -6.62 8.42
N THR A 386 3.26 -6.82 7.68
CA THR A 386 4.40 -5.90 7.59
C THR A 386 5.25 -6.21 6.36
N GLY A 387 6.23 -5.37 6.06
CA GLY A 387 7.19 -5.64 5.00
C GLY A 387 8.03 -4.45 4.58
N THR A 388 8.96 -4.70 3.65
CA THR A 388 9.75 -3.66 2.98
C THR A 388 9.81 -3.95 1.49
N ILE A 389 9.64 -2.92 0.66
CA ILE A 389 9.80 -2.99 -0.79
C ILE A 389 10.91 -2.02 -1.20
N ASP A 390 11.97 -2.49 -1.87
CA ASP A 390 13.01 -1.69 -2.50
C ASP A 390 13.08 -2.01 -4.00
N MET A 391 12.48 -1.12 -4.81
CA MET A 391 12.41 -1.23 -6.27
C MET A 391 13.20 -0.11 -6.96
N ARG A 392 14.07 -0.49 -7.90
CA ARG A 392 14.78 0.46 -8.78
C ARG A 392 14.24 0.37 -10.20
N ASN A 393 13.97 1.52 -10.83
CA ASN A 393 13.41 1.59 -12.19
C ASN A 393 12.13 0.76 -12.36
N GLY A 394 11.23 0.81 -11.39
CA GLY A 394 10.03 -0.01 -11.31
C GLY A 394 9.01 0.55 -10.32
N ARG A 395 7.80 0.00 -10.35
CA ARG A 395 6.72 0.32 -9.40
C ARG A 395 6.93 -0.50 -8.12
N GLY A 396 6.68 0.10 -6.95
CA GLY A 396 6.76 -0.59 -5.66
C GLY A 396 5.65 -1.63 -5.52
N ILE A 397 4.41 -1.15 -5.52
CA ILE A 397 3.22 -1.99 -5.32
C ILE A 397 2.03 -1.52 -6.17
N GLU A 398 1.21 -2.48 -6.58
CA GLU A 398 -0.06 -2.29 -7.27
C GLU A 398 -1.13 -3.18 -6.64
N VAL A 399 -2.24 -2.56 -6.22
CA VAL A 399 -3.40 -3.18 -5.59
C VAL A 399 -4.63 -2.77 -6.39
N THR A 400 -5.22 -3.70 -7.15
CA THR A 400 -6.34 -3.41 -8.05
C THR A 400 -7.49 -4.42 -7.92
N ASN A 401 -8.73 -3.98 -8.08
CA ASN A 401 -9.92 -4.84 -8.13
C ASN A 401 -10.07 -5.82 -6.93
N ASN A 402 -9.52 -5.47 -5.76
CA ASN A 402 -9.55 -6.32 -4.57
C ASN A 402 -10.76 -6.02 -3.69
N GLY A 403 -11.31 -7.07 -3.10
CA GLY A 403 -12.58 -6.99 -2.40
C GLY A 403 -13.76 -7.12 -3.35
N ARG A 404 -14.91 -7.40 -2.75
CA ARG A 404 -16.17 -7.63 -3.46
C ARG A 404 -17.22 -6.67 -2.93
N PRO A 405 -17.88 -5.88 -3.79
CA PRO A 405 -18.97 -4.99 -3.35
C PRO A 405 -20.11 -5.74 -2.64
N ASP A 406 -20.30 -7.02 -2.93
CA ASP A 406 -21.36 -7.87 -2.38
C ASP A 406 -20.97 -8.64 -1.10
N VAL A 407 -19.69 -8.62 -0.69
CA VAL A 407 -19.22 -9.37 0.50
C VAL A 407 -18.61 -8.42 1.52
N LEU A 408 -19.36 -8.21 2.60
CA LEU A 408 -19.09 -7.28 3.71
C LEU A 408 -17.76 -7.47 4.46
N THR A 409 -17.02 -8.56 4.19
CA THR A 409 -15.76 -8.94 4.85
C THR A 409 -14.62 -9.17 3.84
N ALA A 410 -14.86 -8.90 2.55
CA ALA A 410 -13.88 -9.08 1.49
C ALA A 410 -13.20 -7.73 1.20
N GLY A 411 -11.87 -7.72 1.15
CA GLY A 411 -11.09 -6.51 0.95
C GLY A 411 -9.59 -6.79 1.03
N HIS A 412 -8.81 -5.74 1.16
CA HIS A 412 -7.39 -5.83 1.45
C HIS A 412 -7.06 -5.25 2.83
N ASP A 413 -6.08 -5.84 3.51
CA ASP A 413 -5.51 -5.32 4.76
C ASP A 413 -3.98 -5.35 4.65
N ILE A 414 -3.41 -4.27 4.13
CA ILE A 414 -2.03 -4.22 3.66
C ILE A 414 -1.27 -3.19 4.49
N THR A 415 -0.28 -3.66 5.24
CA THR A 415 0.65 -2.83 6.02
C THR A 415 2.09 -3.09 5.60
N PHE A 416 2.84 -2.02 5.34
CA PHE A 416 4.27 -2.05 5.10
C PHE A 416 5.01 -1.11 6.07
N GLU A 417 6.24 -1.46 6.43
CA GLU A 417 7.14 -0.55 7.16
C GLU A 417 7.73 0.48 6.19
N SER A 418 8.16 0.04 5.01
CA SER A 418 8.71 0.95 4.00
C SER A 418 8.49 0.50 2.55
N ILE A 419 8.28 1.47 1.66
CA ILE A 419 8.17 1.26 0.21
C ILE A 419 9.05 2.28 -0.50
N SER A 420 10.02 1.79 -1.26
CA SER A 420 10.90 2.61 -2.10
C SER A 420 10.77 2.19 -3.56
N ALA A 421 10.66 3.18 -4.45
CA ALA A 421 10.46 2.96 -5.88
C ALA A 421 11.04 4.13 -6.70
N THR A 422 11.54 3.85 -7.92
CA THR A 422 12.08 4.90 -8.80
C THR A 422 11.69 4.73 -10.27
N ASN A 423 11.57 5.85 -11.01
CA ASN A 423 11.50 5.91 -12.48
C ASN A 423 10.42 5.01 -13.13
N SER A 424 9.18 5.07 -12.62
CA SER A 424 8.03 4.31 -13.15
C SER A 424 6.86 5.24 -13.48
N THR A 425 5.66 4.68 -13.65
CA THR A 425 4.40 5.45 -13.73
C THR A 425 3.92 5.87 -12.35
N PHE A 426 3.92 4.93 -11.42
CA PHE A 426 3.58 5.12 -10.01
C PHE A 426 4.60 4.40 -9.12
N GLY A 427 4.79 4.89 -7.89
CA GLY A 427 5.48 4.15 -6.82
C GLY A 427 4.51 3.22 -6.10
N ILE A 428 3.36 3.75 -5.70
CA ILE A 428 2.23 3.04 -5.09
C ILE A 428 0.98 3.29 -5.94
N LEU A 429 0.28 2.21 -6.34
CA LEU A 429 -1.03 2.30 -6.96
C LEU A 429 -2.03 1.44 -6.19
N VAL A 430 -3.09 2.05 -5.66
CA VAL A 430 -4.24 1.36 -5.08
C VAL A 430 -5.49 1.89 -5.76
N GLN A 431 -6.19 1.03 -6.51
CA GLN A 431 -7.34 1.43 -7.30
C GLN A 431 -8.45 0.38 -7.24
N ASP A 432 -9.71 0.82 -7.16
CA ASP A 432 -10.89 -0.06 -7.22
C ASP A 432 -10.77 -1.24 -6.24
N SER A 433 -10.21 -0.95 -5.06
CA SER A 433 -9.85 -1.95 -4.06
C SER A 433 -10.34 -1.47 -2.70
N VAL A 434 -11.28 -2.20 -2.12
CA VAL A 434 -11.89 -1.87 -0.82
C VAL A 434 -11.00 -2.43 0.28
N GLY A 435 -10.65 -1.63 1.29
CA GLY A 435 -9.77 -2.07 2.38
C GLY A 435 -8.87 -1.01 2.99
N THR A 436 -7.89 -1.46 3.76
CA THR A 436 -6.91 -0.64 4.46
C THR A 436 -5.53 -0.80 3.81
N PHE A 437 -4.88 0.33 3.51
CA PHE A 437 -3.51 0.40 3.04
C PHE A 437 -2.68 1.34 3.93
N GLU A 438 -1.65 0.81 4.58
CA GLU A 438 -0.80 1.56 5.50
C GLU A 438 0.69 1.40 5.17
N VAL A 439 1.41 2.53 5.25
CA VAL A 439 2.87 2.57 5.38
C VAL A 439 3.18 3.21 6.73
N THR A 440 3.79 2.47 7.66
CA THR A 440 3.94 2.92 9.06
C THR A 440 5.23 3.70 9.34
N GLY A 441 6.22 3.60 8.44
CA GLY A 441 7.58 4.05 8.75
C GLY A 441 8.28 3.13 9.76
N ASN A 442 9.50 3.51 10.15
CA ASN A 442 10.30 2.71 11.08
C ASN A 442 9.67 2.69 12.50
N PRO A 443 9.18 1.54 12.99
CA PRO A 443 8.48 1.46 14.26
C PRO A 443 9.37 1.70 15.49
N ALA A 444 10.71 1.59 15.35
CA ALA A 444 11.63 1.68 16.48
C ALA A 444 11.79 3.11 17.04
N ASN A 445 11.59 4.14 16.22
CA ASN A 445 11.80 5.54 16.61
C ASN A 445 10.60 6.45 16.29
N GLY A 446 9.46 5.87 15.92
CA GLY A 446 8.34 6.61 15.31
C GLY A 446 8.63 6.96 13.84
N PRO A 447 7.61 7.38 13.07
CA PRO A 447 7.79 7.76 11.68
C PRO A 447 8.62 9.04 11.61
N ALA A 448 9.91 8.90 11.34
CA ALA A 448 10.76 10.00 10.90
C ALA A 448 10.66 10.14 9.37
N GLN A 449 10.89 11.34 8.83
CA GLN A 449 10.94 11.56 7.38
C GLN A 449 11.92 10.57 6.72
N GLY A 450 11.52 10.00 5.58
CA GLY A 450 12.24 8.96 4.84
C GLY A 450 12.25 7.56 5.47
N SER A 451 11.77 7.37 6.70
CA SER A 451 11.75 6.05 7.36
C SER A 451 10.74 5.06 6.77
N GLY A 452 9.72 5.56 6.08
CA GLY A 452 8.74 4.81 5.30
C GLY A 452 9.18 4.51 3.87
N GLY A 453 10.41 4.86 3.50
CA GLY A 453 10.95 4.68 2.14
C GLY A 453 10.92 5.96 1.31
N SER A 454 11.43 5.85 0.08
CA SER A 454 11.55 6.97 -0.86
C SER A 454 11.02 6.60 -2.25
N ILE A 455 10.12 7.43 -2.77
CA ILE A 455 9.50 7.29 -4.08
C ILE A 455 9.89 8.47 -4.95
N THR A 456 10.61 8.22 -6.06
CA THR A 456 11.16 9.31 -6.88
C THR A 456 11.03 9.12 -8.38
N GLY A 457 10.91 10.24 -9.11
CA GLY A 457 10.94 10.25 -10.58
C GLY A 457 9.76 9.54 -11.26
N MET A 458 8.60 9.46 -10.59
CA MET A 458 7.40 8.87 -11.19
C MET A 458 6.79 9.78 -12.26
N THR A 459 6.41 9.19 -13.39
CA THR A 459 5.88 9.93 -14.55
C THR A 459 4.42 10.34 -14.41
N VAL A 460 3.65 9.75 -13.47
CA VAL A 460 2.26 10.13 -13.19
C VAL A 460 2.11 10.67 -11.77
N ALA A 461 2.34 9.84 -10.74
CA ALA A 461 2.29 10.24 -9.34
C ALA A 461 3.21 9.36 -8.48
N GLY A 462 3.69 9.87 -7.34
CA GLY A 462 4.41 9.06 -6.36
C GLY A 462 3.51 7.96 -5.77
N ALA A 463 2.36 8.35 -5.24
CA ALA A 463 1.31 7.44 -4.82
C ALA A 463 -0.06 7.85 -5.39
N PHE A 464 -0.89 6.87 -5.75
CA PHE A 464 -2.23 7.06 -6.30
C PHE A 464 -3.22 6.12 -5.61
N PHE A 465 -4.25 6.70 -5.00
CA PHE A 465 -5.33 6.00 -4.32
C PHE A 465 -6.65 6.41 -4.95
N GLN A 466 -7.42 5.43 -5.43
CA GLN A 466 -8.75 5.67 -5.99
C GLN A 466 -9.73 4.58 -5.58
N ASN A 467 -10.93 4.96 -5.14
CA ASN A 467 -11.99 3.99 -4.82
C ASN A 467 -11.52 2.94 -3.78
N THR A 468 -11.04 3.43 -2.64
CA THR A 468 -10.55 2.67 -1.47
C THR A 468 -11.11 3.25 -0.16
N ASN A 469 -10.79 2.69 1.01
CA ASN A 469 -11.40 3.10 2.29
C ASN A 469 -10.43 3.82 3.22
N ASN A 470 -9.37 3.14 3.67
CA ASN A 470 -8.45 3.69 4.67
C ASN A 470 -7.04 3.71 4.10
N VAL A 471 -6.45 4.90 4.06
CA VAL A 471 -5.08 5.09 3.58
C VAL A 471 -4.31 5.88 4.62
N ARG A 472 -3.18 5.33 5.06
CA ARG A 472 -2.23 6.02 5.94
C ARG A 472 -0.83 5.90 5.40
N LEU A 473 -0.16 7.04 5.17
CA LEU A 473 1.24 7.07 4.77
C LEU A 473 2.05 7.82 5.81
N ALA A 474 2.99 7.12 6.45
CA ALA A 474 3.83 7.68 7.49
C ALA A 474 5.33 7.60 7.12
N GLY A 475 6.04 8.70 7.35
CA GLY A 475 7.50 8.76 7.20
C GLY A 475 8.02 8.60 5.75
N GLN A 476 7.18 8.76 4.73
CA GLN A 476 7.59 8.60 3.32
C GLN A 476 8.21 9.88 2.73
N ASP A 477 9.17 9.72 1.83
CA ASP A 477 9.74 10.80 1.01
C ASP A 477 9.30 10.66 -0.47
N PHE A 478 8.57 11.65 -0.98
CA PHE A 478 8.18 11.78 -2.38
C PHE A 478 8.97 12.92 -3.02
N ASP A 479 9.86 12.60 -3.96
CA ASP A 479 10.76 13.59 -4.58
C ASP A 479 10.70 13.52 -6.11
N SER A 480 10.54 14.67 -6.77
CA SER A 480 10.66 14.80 -8.22
C SER A 480 9.66 13.91 -8.99
N ASN A 481 8.50 13.63 -8.41
CA ASN A 481 7.40 12.89 -9.04
C ASN A 481 6.49 13.86 -9.79
N ASN A 482 5.90 13.47 -10.91
CA ASN A 482 5.00 14.35 -11.68
C ASN A 482 3.87 14.95 -10.82
N ARG A 483 3.30 14.16 -9.91
CA ARG A 483 2.52 14.60 -8.73
C ARG A 483 3.07 13.85 -7.51
N GLY A 484 3.04 14.44 -6.33
CA GLY A 484 3.52 13.75 -5.11
C GLY A 484 2.58 12.60 -4.72
N VAL A 485 1.40 12.94 -4.22
CA VAL A 485 0.35 11.99 -3.82
C VAL A 485 -1.01 12.41 -4.38
N VAL A 486 -1.77 11.45 -4.87
CA VAL A 486 -3.16 11.64 -5.33
C VAL A 486 -4.08 10.71 -4.55
N ALA A 487 -5.09 11.28 -3.91
CA ALA A 487 -6.17 10.56 -3.24
C ALA A 487 -7.51 11.00 -3.86
N ASP A 488 -8.26 10.04 -4.38
CA ASP A 488 -9.50 10.27 -5.11
C ASP A 488 -10.56 9.27 -4.65
N LEU A 489 -11.80 9.72 -4.41
CA LEU A 489 -12.92 8.85 -4.08
C LEU A 489 -12.60 7.88 -2.92
N ILE A 490 -12.26 8.44 -1.75
CA ILE A 490 -12.07 7.67 -0.52
C ILE A 490 -13.30 7.92 0.36
N LEU A 491 -14.33 7.13 0.08
CA LEU A 491 -15.66 7.29 0.65
C LEU A 491 -15.95 6.22 1.70
N ALA A 492 -16.82 6.56 2.65
CA ALA A 492 -17.31 5.62 3.65
C ALA A 492 -17.92 4.39 2.95
N ASP A 493 -17.70 3.20 3.53
CA ASP A 493 -18.41 2.03 3.04
C ASP A 493 -19.92 2.14 3.38
N HIS A 494 -20.70 1.25 2.78
CA HIS A 494 -22.15 1.08 3.01
C HIS A 494 -22.54 0.79 4.49
N LYS A 495 -21.59 0.81 5.44
CA LYS A 495 -21.82 0.68 6.88
C LYS A 495 -21.46 1.93 7.67
N ASN A 496 -21.18 3.06 7.01
CA ASN A 496 -20.70 4.28 7.65
C ASN A 496 -19.40 4.04 8.45
N LEU A 497 -18.53 3.10 8.05
CA LEU A 497 -17.18 3.06 8.60
C LEU A 497 -16.42 4.30 8.11
N SER A 498 -15.82 5.03 9.06
CA SER A 498 -15.04 6.25 8.81
C SER A 498 -13.87 5.95 7.86
N ALA A 499 -14.08 6.20 6.58
CA ALA A 499 -13.02 6.21 5.57
C ALA A 499 -12.15 7.46 5.79
N PHE A 500 -10.84 7.29 5.74
CA PHE A 500 -9.92 8.41 5.93
C PHE A 500 -8.67 8.27 5.07
N PHE A 501 -8.08 9.43 4.77
CA PHE A 501 -6.76 9.57 4.18
C PHE A 501 -5.87 10.35 5.15
N GLU A 502 -4.76 9.75 5.54
CA GLU A 502 -3.83 10.33 6.52
C GLU A 502 -2.39 10.36 6.00
N LEU A 503 -1.75 11.52 6.13
CA LEU A 503 -0.31 11.71 5.94
C LEU A 503 0.33 12.10 7.28
N GLU A 504 1.37 11.38 7.70
CA GLU A 504 2.08 11.65 8.96
C GLU A 504 3.61 11.69 8.74
N THR A 505 4.25 12.82 9.05
CA THR A 505 5.70 12.98 8.89
C THR A 505 6.18 12.65 7.47
N VAL A 506 5.36 12.97 6.47
CA VAL A 506 5.66 12.76 5.05
C VAL A 506 6.35 14.00 4.51
N ARG A 507 7.26 13.82 3.55
CA ARG A 507 7.89 14.91 2.81
C ARG A 507 7.61 14.77 1.33
N ILE A 508 7.05 15.81 0.72
CA ILE A 508 6.74 15.86 -0.72
C ILE A 508 7.46 17.06 -1.31
N MET A 509 8.35 16.83 -2.27
CA MET A 509 9.19 17.87 -2.84
C MET A 509 9.35 17.77 -4.35
N ASP A 510 9.62 18.92 -4.98
CA ASP A 510 10.07 19.04 -6.37
C ASP A 510 9.12 18.40 -7.40
N SER A 511 7.83 18.24 -7.07
CA SER A 511 6.83 17.77 -8.03
C SER A 511 6.53 18.89 -9.04
N PRO A 512 6.63 18.67 -10.37
CA PRO A 512 6.37 19.71 -11.34
C PRO A 512 4.89 20.10 -11.44
N ASN A 513 3.99 19.26 -10.93
CA ASN A 513 2.58 19.59 -10.68
C ASN A 513 2.31 19.48 -9.16
N GLU A 514 1.06 19.25 -8.73
CA GLU A 514 0.65 19.25 -7.34
C GLU A 514 1.44 18.24 -6.48
N GLY A 515 1.87 18.71 -5.30
CA GLY A 515 2.48 17.85 -4.29
C GLY A 515 1.43 16.91 -3.70
N LEU A 516 0.25 17.44 -3.37
CA LEU A 516 -0.89 16.65 -2.92
C LEU A 516 -2.16 17.08 -3.65
N LEU A 517 -2.85 16.13 -4.25
CA LEU A 517 -4.20 16.29 -4.77
C LEU A 517 -5.15 15.35 -4.01
N VAL A 518 -6.17 15.93 -3.38
CA VAL A 518 -7.24 15.20 -2.70
C VAL A 518 -8.57 15.57 -3.32
N ARG A 519 -9.35 14.56 -3.72
CA ARG A 519 -10.70 14.73 -4.27
C ARG A 519 -11.64 13.75 -3.61
N ASP A 520 -12.78 14.26 -3.16
CA ASP A 520 -13.88 13.40 -2.72
C ASP A 520 -13.48 12.41 -1.63
N VAL A 521 -12.83 12.95 -0.60
CA VAL A 521 -12.37 12.20 0.57
C VAL A 521 -13.07 12.74 1.81
N VAL A 522 -13.83 11.87 2.48
CA VAL A 522 -14.67 12.25 3.64
C VAL A 522 -13.83 12.83 4.78
N GLU A 523 -12.69 12.20 5.08
CA GLU A 523 -11.80 12.67 6.14
C GLU A 523 -10.34 12.69 5.66
N THR A 524 -9.75 13.88 5.67
CA THR A 524 -8.35 14.11 5.30
C THR A 524 -7.58 14.64 6.51
N ARG A 525 -6.48 13.97 6.85
CA ARG A 525 -5.62 14.35 7.99
C ARG A 525 -4.16 14.47 7.55
N ILE A 526 -3.52 15.59 7.89
CA ILE A 526 -2.12 15.85 7.54
C ILE A 526 -1.39 16.31 8.79
N PHE A 527 -0.39 15.53 9.23
CA PHE A 527 0.36 15.76 10.47
C PHE A 527 1.86 15.81 10.21
N ASN A 528 2.56 16.75 10.85
CA ASN A 528 4.03 16.81 10.92
C ASN A 528 4.74 16.73 9.55
N SER A 529 4.06 17.11 8.45
CA SER A 529 4.50 16.85 7.09
C SER A 529 5.19 18.08 6.47
N GLU A 530 5.92 17.89 5.39
CA GLU A 530 6.64 18.96 4.68
C GLU A 530 6.36 18.92 3.18
N PHE A 531 5.99 20.06 2.63
CA PHE A 531 5.76 20.29 1.21
C PHE A 531 6.74 21.36 0.75
N ASP A 532 7.68 21.03 -0.15
CA ASP A 532 8.66 21.99 -0.67
C ASP A 532 8.70 22.02 -2.19
N ASN A 533 8.59 23.22 -2.79
CA ASN A 533 8.81 23.44 -4.23
C ASN A 533 7.96 22.52 -5.15
N ASN A 534 6.68 22.31 -4.82
CA ASN A 534 5.76 21.54 -5.67
C ASN A 534 4.90 22.47 -6.54
N GLY A 535 4.46 22.01 -7.71
CA GLY A 535 3.61 22.76 -8.62
C GLY A 535 4.36 23.89 -9.34
N ARG A 536 3.76 24.39 -10.42
CA ARG A 536 4.31 25.55 -11.16
C ARG A 536 3.65 26.83 -10.69
N PRO A 537 4.42 27.90 -10.39
CA PRO A 537 3.88 29.23 -10.17
C PRO A 537 3.00 29.62 -11.38
N ASN A 538 1.70 29.81 -11.15
CA ASN A 538 0.66 30.16 -12.13
C ASN A 538 0.03 29.02 -12.96
N VAL A 539 0.23 27.74 -12.63
CA VAL A 539 -0.48 26.64 -13.34
C VAL A 539 -1.05 25.60 -12.38
N GLU A 540 -0.32 25.27 -11.31
CA GLU A 540 -0.69 24.19 -10.39
C GLU A 540 -0.42 24.56 -8.92
N ASN A 541 -1.27 24.06 -8.04
CA ASN A 541 -1.20 24.27 -6.59
C ASN A 541 -0.12 23.38 -5.92
N GLN A 542 0.39 23.71 -4.73
CA GLN A 542 1.16 22.70 -3.96
C GLN A 542 0.24 21.63 -3.38
N PHE A 543 -0.86 22.07 -2.78
CA PHE A 543 -1.90 21.24 -2.20
C PHE A 543 -3.26 21.70 -2.72
N GLU A 544 -4.00 20.77 -3.33
CA GLU A 544 -5.39 20.95 -3.73
C GLU A 544 -6.26 19.92 -3.01
N TRP A 545 -7.35 20.40 -2.42
CA TRP A 545 -8.40 19.62 -1.80
C TRP A 545 -9.74 20.03 -2.40
N ALA A 546 -10.48 19.07 -2.93
CA ALA A 546 -11.75 19.31 -3.59
C ALA A 546 -12.83 18.33 -3.13
N ALA A 547 -14.06 18.82 -3.01
CA ALA A 547 -15.25 17.99 -2.92
C ALA A 547 -16.14 18.29 -4.13
N THR A 548 -16.26 17.31 -5.03
CA THR A 548 -16.92 17.47 -6.35
C THR A 548 -18.18 16.62 -6.50
N PHE A 549 -18.51 15.74 -5.54
CA PHE A 549 -19.78 15.02 -5.55
C PHE A 549 -20.91 15.81 -4.91
N ASP A 550 -21.96 16.06 -5.70
CA ASP A 550 -23.18 16.70 -5.23
C ASP A 550 -24.23 15.71 -4.70
N ASN A 551 -24.13 14.40 -5.00
CA ASN A 551 -25.09 13.37 -4.56
C ASN A 551 -24.40 12.00 -4.42
N PHE A 552 -24.48 11.37 -3.23
CA PHE A 552 -23.92 10.04 -2.99
C PHE A 552 -24.94 9.16 -2.25
N ASP A 553 -25.39 8.09 -2.91
CA ASP A 553 -26.25 7.06 -2.32
C ASP A 553 -25.37 6.06 -1.54
N VAL A 554 -25.20 6.29 -0.24
CA VAL A 554 -24.31 5.52 0.66
C VAL A 554 -24.78 4.08 0.77
N ASN A 555 -26.10 3.88 0.87
CA ASN A 555 -26.72 2.59 1.19
C ASN A 555 -27.21 1.83 -0.06
N ARG A 556 -27.18 2.47 -1.23
CA ARG A 556 -27.61 1.99 -2.55
C ARG A 556 -29.10 1.66 -2.65
N ASP A 557 -29.95 2.29 -1.87
CA ASP A 557 -31.39 2.08 -1.91
C ASP A 557 -32.10 2.90 -3.00
N GLY A 558 -31.36 3.81 -3.65
CA GLY A 558 -31.82 4.67 -4.73
C GLY A 558 -32.52 5.95 -4.27
N ASP A 559 -32.64 6.18 -2.96
CA ASP A 559 -32.79 7.52 -2.39
C ASP A 559 -31.39 8.17 -2.33
N ILE A 560 -31.33 9.49 -2.50
CA ILE A 560 -30.08 10.27 -2.42
C ILE A 560 -30.26 11.47 -1.47
N ILE A 561 -31.38 11.49 -0.74
CA ILE A 561 -31.87 12.63 0.05
C ILE A 561 -32.21 12.17 1.48
N ASP A 562 -31.93 10.91 1.84
CA ASP A 562 -32.12 10.46 3.21
C ASP A 562 -30.96 10.93 4.11
N VAL A 563 -31.06 10.66 5.42
CA VAL A 563 -30.10 11.21 6.40
C VAL A 563 -28.77 10.47 6.31
N GLU A 564 -28.81 9.24 5.80
CA GLU A 564 -27.68 8.36 5.60
C GLU A 564 -26.78 8.81 4.45
N ASP A 565 -27.31 9.57 3.49
CA ASP A 565 -26.62 10.08 2.30
C ASP A 565 -25.96 11.47 2.47
N ILE A 566 -26.05 12.07 3.66
CA ILE A 566 -25.39 13.35 3.96
C ILE A 566 -23.91 13.10 4.23
N LEU A 567 -23.03 13.52 3.31
CA LEU A 567 -21.59 13.48 3.49
C LEU A 567 -21.10 14.72 4.26
N ALA A 568 -20.43 14.50 5.38
CA ALA A 568 -19.70 15.54 6.09
C ALA A 568 -18.21 15.41 5.77
N TYR A 569 -17.63 16.46 5.20
CA TYR A 569 -16.21 16.47 4.85
C TYR A 569 -15.38 17.10 5.97
N SER A 570 -14.22 16.52 6.27
CA SER A 570 -13.29 17.02 7.28
C SER A 570 -11.88 17.11 6.71
N LEU A 571 -11.25 18.27 6.90
CA LEU A 571 -9.84 18.51 6.61
C LEU A 571 -9.13 19.00 7.86
N THR A 572 -8.14 18.23 8.33
CA THR A 572 -7.26 18.60 9.44
C THR A 572 -5.82 18.71 8.94
N VAL A 573 -5.19 19.87 9.15
CA VAL A 573 -3.78 20.10 8.83
C VAL A 573 -3.05 20.63 10.05
N GLN A 574 -2.11 19.86 10.58
CA GLN A 574 -1.38 20.17 11.81
C GLN A 574 0.12 19.85 11.69
N ASN A 575 0.93 20.66 12.37
CA ASN A 575 2.40 20.69 12.36
C ASN A 575 3.03 20.57 10.97
N THR A 576 2.38 21.09 9.93
CA THR A 576 2.79 20.89 8.54
C THR A 576 3.47 22.13 7.97
N ARG A 577 4.54 21.95 7.21
CA ARG A 577 5.31 23.02 6.58
C ARG A 577 5.05 23.06 5.09
N PHE A 578 4.76 24.24 4.55
CA PHE A 578 4.69 24.54 3.13
C PHE A 578 5.75 25.59 2.81
N THR A 579 6.72 25.23 1.98
CA THR A 579 7.72 26.17 1.47
C THR A 579 7.84 26.09 -0.04
N ASP A 580 8.19 27.20 -0.66
CA ASP A 580 8.65 27.20 -2.04
C ASP A 580 10.14 27.62 -2.04
N SER A 581 11.08 26.68 -2.22
CA SER A 581 12.52 27.01 -2.28
C SER A 581 13.10 27.08 -3.71
N GLY A 582 13.22 28.32 -4.21
CA GLY A 582 14.37 28.83 -4.98
C GLY A 582 14.68 28.30 -6.39
N GLY A 583 14.04 28.86 -7.41
CA GLY A 583 14.31 28.56 -8.83
C GLY A 583 14.44 29.78 -9.77
N GLY A 584 15.19 30.81 -9.38
CA GLY A 584 15.61 31.89 -10.28
C GLY A 584 14.57 32.99 -10.53
N ALA A 585 15.06 34.20 -10.82
CA ALA A 585 14.24 35.32 -11.21
C ALA A 585 13.30 34.93 -12.38
N ILE A 586 12.03 34.65 -12.09
CA ILE A 586 11.03 34.54 -13.14
C ILE A 586 10.74 35.96 -13.61
N VAL A 587 11.47 36.35 -14.65
CA VAL A 587 11.05 37.39 -15.57
C VAL A 587 9.82 36.83 -16.32
N ILE A 588 8.62 37.08 -15.79
CA ILE A 588 7.39 36.87 -16.56
C ILE A 588 7.28 38.04 -17.56
N ARG A 589 7.50 37.75 -18.84
CA ARG A 589 7.08 38.65 -19.92
C ARG A 589 5.58 38.47 -20.15
N GLN A 590 4.83 39.54 -19.89
CA GLN A 590 3.61 40.01 -20.58
C GLN A 590 2.67 38.98 -21.26
N ASN A 591 1.38 39.10 -20.89
CA ASN A 591 0.16 38.70 -21.60
C ASN A 591 -0.28 37.23 -21.54
N ILE A 592 -0.77 36.78 -20.38
CA ILE A 592 -1.79 35.72 -20.32
C ILE A 592 -2.98 36.26 -19.49
N PRO A 593 -4.25 36.11 -19.91
CA PRO A 593 -5.41 36.64 -19.19
C PRO A 593 -5.65 35.90 -17.85
N ASN A 594 -5.58 36.69 -16.79
CA ASN A 594 -6.17 36.70 -15.44
C ASN A 594 -6.78 35.49 -14.70
N ASP A 595 -6.95 34.29 -15.24
CA ASP A 595 -7.59 33.18 -14.47
C ASP A 595 -6.66 31.95 -14.42
N LEU A 596 -5.62 31.98 -13.58
CA LEU A 596 -4.63 30.89 -13.50
C LEU A 596 -4.35 30.45 -12.04
N ASN A 597 -4.80 29.23 -11.74
CA ASN A 597 -4.68 28.48 -10.48
C ASN A 597 -3.23 28.17 -10.09
N GLY A 598 -2.70 28.73 -9.01
CA GLY A 598 -1.37 28.35 -8.51
C GLY A 598 -1.16 28.69 -7.04
N HIS A 599 -2.16 28.44 -6.20
CA HIS A 599 -2.14 28.67 -4.75
C HIS A 599 -1.18 27.71 -4.04
N MET A 600 -0.76 28.03 -2.81
CA MET A 600 -0.08 27.01 -1.99
C MET A 600 -1.09 25.97 -1.50
N VAL A 601 -2.21 26.43 -0.94
CA VAL A 601 -3.33 25.58 -0.51
C VAL A 601 -4.61 26.07 -1.19
N PHE A 602 -5.28 25.19 -1.94
CA PHE A 602 -6.58 25.46 -2.55
C PHE A 602 -7.62 24.45 -2.06
N ILE A 603 -8.71 24.94 -1.50
CA ILE A 603 -9.83 24.18 -0.94
C ILE A 603 -11.09 24.62 -1.67
N HIS A 604 -11.78 23.71 -2.36
CA HIS A 604 -12.95 24.08 -3.15
C HIS A 604 -14.07 23.03 -3.24
N SER A 605 -15.30 23.49 -3.45
CA SER A 605 -16.42 22.66 -3.92
C SER A 605 -16.50 22.66 -5.46
N GLY A 606 -17.10 21.62 -6.06
CA GLY A 606 -17.28 21.48 -7.51
C GLY A 606 -17.73 22.78 -8.22
N ASP A 607 -17.18 23.01 -9.42
CA ASP A 607 -17.39 24.18 -10.30
C ASP A 607 -16.87 25.56 -9.80
N ALA A 608 -16.04 25.64 -8.75
CA ALA A 608 -15.40 26.90 -8.35
C ALA A 608 -14.30 27.41 -9.32
N ALA A 609 -13.98 26.68 -10.39
CA ALA A 609 -13.09 27.15 -11.45
C ALA A 609 -13.84 28.13 -12.38
N ASP A 610 -13.99 29.35 -11.89
CA ASP A 610 -14.00 30.62 -12.63
C ASP A 610 -14.28 30.53 -14.14
N THR A 611 -15.57 30.47 -14.50
CA THR A 611 -16.05 31.21 -15.67
C THR A 611 -17.33 31.93 -15.26
N GLY A 612 -17.26 33.25 -15.11
CA GLY A 612 -18.44 34.08 -14.94
C GLY A 612 -19.56 33.63 -15.88
N PHE A 613 -20.78 33.51 -15.36
CA PHE A 613 -21.96 32.86 -15.94
C PHE A 613 -22.01 31.32 -15.82
N LEU A 614 -22.36 30.83 -14.63
CA LEU A 614 -23.63 30.14 -14.31
C LEU A 614 -23.54 29.68 -12.85
N GLN A 615 -24.32 30.32 -11.96
CA GLN A 615 -24.46 29.86 -10.58
C GLN A 615 -24.98 28.42 -10.56
N PRO A 616 -24.51 27.55 -9.63
CA PRO A 616 -25.22 26.33 -9.28
C PRO A 616 -26.68 26.67 -8.97
N ARG A 617 -27.61 25.74 -9.18
CA ARG A 617 -29.02 25.93 -8.80
C ARG A 617 -29.11 26.14 -7.29
N ARG A 618 -29.05 27.41 -6.91
CA ARG A 618 -29.11 28.02 -5.58
C ARG A 618 -30.50 27.83 -4.95
N GLY A 619 -30.93 26.59 -4.75
CA GLY A 619 -32.31 26.27 -4.39
C GLY A 619 -32.57 24.95 -3.70
N ASP A 620 -31.67 23.97 -3.78
CA ASP A 620 -31.79 22.72 -3.03
C ASP A 620 -30.77 22.76 -1.90
N ALA A 621 -31.27 22.85 -0.66
CA ALA A 621 -30.46 22.87 0.55
C ALA A 621 -29.81 21.50 0.76
N ILE A 622 -28.69 21.27 0.09
CA ILE A 622 -27.81 20.16 0.43
C ILE A 622 -26.92 20.66 1.58
N ASN A 623 -27.09 20.05 2.75
CA ASN A 623 -26.35 20.38 3.97
C ASN A 623 -24.93 19.80 3.92
N ASP A 624 -24.14 20.17 2.91
CA ASP A 624 -22.73 19.80 2.90
C ASP A 624 -22.02 20.70 3.91
N GLN A 625 -21.73 20.11 5.07
CA GLN A 625 -20.97 20.75 6.13
C GLN A 625 -19.51 20.33 6.01
N ILE A 626 -18.63 21.32 5.85
CA ILE A 626 -17.20 21.12 6.09
C ILE A 626 -16.87 21.45 7.54
N VAL A 627 -16.04 20.59 8.13
CA VAL A 627 -15.20 20.94 9.28
C VAL A 627 -13.76 21.12 8.79
N LEU A 628 -13.32 22.37 8.75
CA LEU A 628 -11.97 22.75 8.38
C LEU A 628 -11.21 23.13 9.65
N ASP A 629 -10.37 22.22 10.16
CA ASP A 629 -9.47 22.53 11.28
C ASP A 629 -8.04 22.62 10.78
N LEU A 630 -7.65 23.84 10.40
CA LEU A 630 -6.27 24.13 10.10
C LEU A 630 -5.62 24.59 11.41
N LEU A 631 -5.22 23.60 12.23
CA LEU A 631 -4.62 23.80 13.54
C LEU A 631 -3.10 23.82 13.42
N PHE A 632 -2.54 25.01 13.28
CA PHE A 632 -1.11 25.19 13.05
C PHE A 632 -0.39 25.27 14.39
N GLY A 633 -0.05 24.13 15.01
CA GLY A 633 0.26 23.98 16.45
C GLY A 633 1.06 25.11 17.11
N PRO A 634 0.86 25.35 18.43
CA PRO A 634 1.42 26.51 19.11
C PRO A 634 2.95 26.51 18.99
N PRO A 635 3.58 27.57 18.45
CA PRO A 635 5.02 27.69 18.53
C PRO A 635 5.40 27.74 20.00
N ASN A 636 6.28 26.82 20.41
CA ASN A 636 6.88 26.88 21.73
C ASN A 636 7.57 28.25 21.85
N PRO A 637 7.16 29.12 22.80
CA PRO A 637 7.69 30.49 22.90
C PRO A 637 9.16 30.55 23.33
N PHE A 638 9.83 29.41 23.52
CA PHE A 638 11.23 29.30 23.89
C PHE A 638 11.93 28.18 23.10
N GLN A 639 12.79 28.59 22.16
CA GLN A 639 13.78 27.81 21.41
C GLN A 639 13.29 27.01 20.18
N ASP A 640 13.94 27.32 19.06
CA ASP A 640 13.92 26.68 17.74
C ASP A 640 12.65 26.87 16.89
N ASP A 641 12.83 27.43 15.68
CA ASP A 641 11.86 27.69 14.59
C ASP A 641 11.22 26.41 14.00
N THR A 642 10.98 25.36 14.80
CA THR A 642 10.77 23.99 14.26
C THR A 642 9.43 23.33 14.58
N LEU A 643 8.56 23.91 15.42
CA LEU A 643 7.35 23.20 15.88
C LEU A 643 6.04 24.01 15.85
N GLY A 644 5.87 24.85 14.84
CA GLY A 644 4.55 25.32 14.38
C GLY A 644 4.46 25.11 12.87
N ASN A 645 3.25 25.02 12.33
CA ASN A 645 3.12 24.96 10.88
C ASN A 645 3.55 26.30 10.27
N PHE A 646 4.12 26.23 9.09
CA PHE A 646 4.85 27.33 8.50
C PHE A 646 4.57 27.41 7.01
N LEU A 647 3.97 28.51 6.57
CA LEU A 647 3.70 28.78 5.16
C LEU A 647 4.62 29.92 4.70
N ILE A 648 5.64 29.61 3.92
CA ILE A 648 6.41 30.62 3.19
C ILE A 648 6.04 30.52 1.72
N SER A 649 5.33 31.54 1.21
CA SER A 649 5.09 31.68 -0.22
C SER A 649 6.04 32.66 -0.86
N ASN A 650 6.64 32.27 -1.99
CA ASN A 650 7.29 33.21 -2.91
C ASN A 650 6.52 33.35 -4.24
N ARG A 651 5.30 32.80 -4.32
CA ARG A 651 4.48 32.81 -5.52
C ARG A 651 4.03 34.24 -5.81
N GLN A 652 4.24 34.69 -7.05
CA GLN A 652 3.72 35.98 -7.48
C GLN A 652 2.21 35.84 -7.73
N ALA A 653 1.44 36.86 -7.35
CA ALA A 653 0.04 37.05 -7.75
C ALA A 653 -1.04 36.10 -7.17
N LEU A 654 -0.78 35.30 -6.12
CA LEU A 654 -1.72 34.24 -5.72
C LEU A 654 -1.91 34.13 -4.20
N ASN A 655 -3.07 33.60 -3.81
CA ASN A 655 -3.42 33.37 -2.40
C ASN A 655 -2.55 32.26 -1.79
N THR A 656 -2.08 32.49 -0.56
CA THR A 656 -1.40 31.48 0.26
C THR A 656 -2.39 30.36 0.61
N ILE A 657 -3.53 30.73 1.17
CA ILE A 657 -4.67 29.83 1.40
C ILE A 657 -5.88 30.41 0.66
N HIS A 658 -6.50 29.60 -0.20
CA HIS A 658 -7.73 29.93 -0.91
C HIS A 658 -8.80 28.90 -0.54
N VAL A 659 -9.90 29.36 0.05
CA VAL A 659 -11.10 28.56 0.30
C VAL A 659 -12.27 29.13 -0.52
N ALA A 660 -12.84 28.34 -1.42
CA ALA A 660 -14.05 28.69 -2.18
C ALA A 660 -15.10 27.60 -1.96
N TRP A 661 -16.14 27.87 -1.19
CA TRP A 661 -17.05 26.83 -0.71
C TRP A 661 -18.51 27.25 -0.82
N ASP A 662 -19.30 26.54 -1.61
CA ASP A 662 -20.72 26.88 -1.81
C ASP A 662 -21.62 26.48 -0.61
N GLY A 663 -21.22 25.47 0.16
CA GLY A 663 -21.98 24.91 1.29
C GLY A 663 -21.74 25.61 2.63
N ALA A 664 -22.16 24.97 3.73
CA ALA A 664 -21.90 25.45 5.08
C ALA A 664 -20.47 25.10 5.52
N ILE A 665 -19.83 25.97 6.31
CA ILE A 665 -18.45 25.77 6.77
C ILE A 665 -18.29 26.08 8.27
N ASN A 666 -17.59 25.21 8.97
CA ASN A 666 -16.97 25.50 10.26
C ASN A 666 -15.45 25.51 10.06
N ALA A 667 -14.83 26.68 10.11
CA ALA A 667 -13.41 26.87 9.84
C ALA A 667 -12.66 27.44 11.05
N SER A 668 -11.56 26.80 11.39
CA SER A 668 -10.63 27.20 12.44
C SER A 668 -9.25 27.34 11.83
N VAL A 669 -8.71 28.56 11.82
CA VAL A 669 -7.36 28.91 11.34
C VAL A 669 -6.59 29.50 12.49
N ASN A 670 -5.78 28.67 13.15
CA ASN A 670 -5.16 29.04 14.43
C ASN A 670 -3.66 28.82 14.44
N ASP A 671 -2.94 29.68 15.17
CA ASP A 671 -1.54 29.51 15.55
C ASP A 671 -0.52 29.49 14.38
N ASN A 672 -0.90 30.02 13.22
CA ASN A 672 -0.09 30.05 11.99
C ASN A 672 1.07 31.05 11.99
N LEU A 673 2.06 30.78 11.14
CA LEU A 673 2.91 31.81 10.52
C LEU A 673 2.77 31.73 8.99
N ILE A 674 2.24 32.81 8.40
CA ILE A 674 2.09 33.00 6.96
C ILE A 674 3.04 34.13 6.53
N ASP A 675 4.13 33.80 5.84
CA ASP A 675 5.09 34.78 5.28
C ASP A 675 4.96 34.82 3.75
N MET A 676 4.38 35.90 3.25
CA MET A 676 4.23 36.20 1.83
C MET A 676 5.45 37.00 1.36
N GLN A 677 6.40 36.29 0.75
CA GLN A 677 7.61 36.83 0.14
C GLN A 677 7.35 37.20 -1.32
N THR A 678 6.45 38.15 -1.57
CA THR A 678 6.24 38.67 -2.91
C THR A 678 7.45 39.51 -3.33
N GLY A 679 7.96 39.26 -4.55
CA GLY A 679 8.97 40.12 -5.14
C GLY A 679 8.44 41.56 -5.31
N THR A 680 9.32 42.52 -5.60
CA THR A 680 8.91 43.89 -5.98
C THR A 680 8.20 43.84 -7.34
N ILE A 681 6.88 43.65 -7.37
CA ILE A 681 6.09 43.58 -8.60
C ILE A 681 5.77 44.99 -9.08
N ALA A 682 5.94 45.22 -10.39
CA ALA A 682 5.73 46.52 -11.05
C ALA A 682 4.30 46.76 -11.57
N ALA A 683 3.33 45.91 -11.22
CA ALA A 683 1.96 45.95 -11.76
C ALA A 683 0.89 45.80 -10.65
N PRO A 684 -0.11 46.71 -10.57
CA PRO A 684 -1.12 46.76 -9.50
C PRO A 684 -2.31 45.78 -9.68
N ALA A 685 -2.20 44.75 -10.53
CA ALA A 685 -3.31 43.83 -10.82
C ALA A 685 -3.24 42.51 -10.04
N ASP A 686 -2.12 42.25 -9.35
CA ASP A 686 -1.73 40.94 -8.85
C ASP A 686 -1.49 41.02 -7.33
N ASN A 687 -2.56 41.00 -6.54
CA ASN A 687 -2.51 41.13 -5.08
C ASN A 687 -2.28 39.76 -4.43
N ALA A 688 -1.25 39.62 -3.60
CA ALA A 688 -1.08 38.39 -2.81
C ALA A 688 -1.95 38.44 -1.55
N THR A 689 -2.71 37.39 -1.29
CA THR A 689 -3.59 37.30 -0.11
C THR A 689 -3.13 36.18 0.82
N ALA A 690 -3.05 36.44 2.13
CA ALA A 690 -2.65 35.41 3.09
C ALA A 690 -3.76 34.36 3.25
N LEU A 691 -5.00 34.82 3.44
CA LEU A 691 -6.20 33.98 3.45
C LEU A 691 -7.30 34.64 2.63
N PHE A 692 -7.74 33.93 1.59
CA PHE A 692 -8.95 34.25 0.83
C PHE A 692 -10.04 33.24 1.17
N MET A 693 -11.24 33.72 1.46
CA MET A 693 -12.44 32.88 1.64
C MET A 693 -13.61 33.46 0.83
N ASP A 694 -14.24 32.64 0.00
CA ASP A 694 -15.50 32.93 -0.68
C ASP A 694 -16.52 31.84 -0.34
N ILE A 695 -17.49 32.16 0.50
CA ILE A 695 -18.39 31.17 1.12
C ILE A 695 -19.85 31.46 0.77
N GLY A 696 -20.48 30.48 0.11
CA GLY A 696 -21.89 30.48 -0.30
C GLY A 696 -22.88 30.26 0.84
N GLY A 697 -22.59 29.32 1.74
CA GLY A 697 -23.47 28.89 2.84
C GLY A 697 -23.16 29.52 4.21
N GLU A 698 -23.85 29.05 5.26
CA GLU A 698 -23.63 29.52 6.63
C GLU A 698 -22.18 29.24 7.07
N ALA A 699 -21.56 30.20 7.75
CA ALA A 699 -20.15 30.11 8.11
C ALA A 699 -19.91 30.41 9.59
N ASP A 700 -19.13 29.56 10.25
CA ASP A 700 -18.52 29.82 11.56
C ASP A 700 -17.00 29.80 11.39
N VAL A 701 -16.38 30.97 11.44
CA VAL A 701 -14.95 31.15 11.11
C VAL A 701 -14.22 31.77 12.28
N VAL A 702 -13.17 31.09 12.73
CA VAL A 702 -12.25 31.56 13.77
C VAL A 702 -10.85 31.71 13.18
N PHE A 703 -10.30 32.93 13.24
CA PHE A 703 -8.93 33.27 12.86
C PHE A 703 -8.20 33.88 14.06
N GLN A 704 -7.36 33.09 14.73
CA GLN A 704 -6.69 33.55 15.96
C GLN A 704 -5.25 33.11 16.12
N ARG A 705 -4.46 33.90 16.86
CA ARG A 705 -3.04 33.62 17.16
C ARG A 705 -2.16 33.42 15.94
N ASN A 706 -2.57 33.93 14.79
CA ASN A 706 -1.81 33.87 13.54
C ASN A 706 -0.88 35.07 13.40
N THR A 707 0.28 34.84 12.81
CA THR A 707 1.17 35.88 12.28
C THR A 707 1.06 35.89 10.77
N VAL A 708 0.75 37.05 10.18
CA VAL A 708 0.77 37.29 8.74
C VAL A 708 1.85 38.32 8.45
N ILE A 709 2.84 37.95 7.63
CA ILE A 709 3.90 38.84 7.17
C ILE A 709 3.76 38.98 5.66
N ALA A 710 3.73 40.22 5.18
CA ALA A 710 3.68 40.52 3.76
C ALA A 710 4.82 41.44 3.36
N ARG A 711 5.67 41.00 2.43
CA ARG A 711 6.92 41.72 2.09
C ARG A 711 6.88 42.52 0.79
N GLY A 712 5.85 42.35 -0.04
CA GLY A 712 5.68 43.12 -1.27
C GLY A 712 4.41 43.97 -1.27
N ASP A 713 4.28 44.78 -2.33
CA ASP A 713 3.22 45.77 -2.50
C ASP A 713 1.86 45.10 -2.78
N PHE A 714 0.77 45.81 -2.47
CA PHE A 714 -0.63 45.42 -2.71
C PHE A 714 -1.06 44.11 -2.04
N ALA A 715 -0.38 43.70 -0.97
CA ALA A 715 -0.73 42.49 -0.25
C ALA A 715 -2.01 42.66 0.56
N THR A 716 -2.81 41.61 0.66
CA THR A 716 -3.98 41.54 1.53
C THR A 716 -3.76 40.49 2.61
N GLY A 717 -3.98 40.82 3.88
CA GLY A 717 -3.92 39.83 4.95
C GLY A 717 -5.10 38.86 4.81
N LEU A 718 -6.30 39.35 5.08
CA LEU A 718 -7.54 38.59 4.94
C LEU A 718 -8.42 39.21 3.86
N ASP A 719 -8.91 38.40 2.93
CA ASP A 719 -9.95 38.79 1.97
C ASP A 719 -11.12 37.81 2.08
N LEU A 720 -12.18 38.22 2.77
CA LEU A 720 -13.27 37.32 3.18
C LEU A 720 -14.59 37.81 2.59
N ASN A 721 -15.26 36.94 1.83
CA ASN A 721 -16.57 37.14 1.23
C ASN A 721 -17.55 36.05 1.71
N PHE A 722 -18.69 36.48 2.24
CA PHE A 722 -19.74 35.60 2.74
C PHE A 722 -21.11 35.96 2.15
N ASP A 723 -21.77 34.97 1.56
CA ASP A 723 -23.07 35.12 0.90
C ASP A 723 -24.28 34.77 1.77
N SER A 724 -24.04 34.13 2.91
CA SER A 724 -25.05 33.77 3.92
C SER A 724 -24.68 34.29 5.31
N ALA A 725 -25.45 33.93 6.35
CA ALA A 725 -25.20 34.40 7.70
C ALA A 725 -23.87 33.83 8.25
N THR A 726 -23.07 34.70 8.87
CA THR A 726 -21.72 34.34 9.31
C THR A 726 -21.46 34.71 10.78
N ALA A 727 -20.85 33.80 11.53
CA ALA A 727 -20.11 34.11 12.74
C ALA A 727 -18.61 34.20 12.37
N LEU A 728 -18.00 35.38 12.50
CA LEU A 728 -16.58 35.60 12.21
C LEU A 728 -15.89 36.11 13.47
N GLN A 729 -14.84 35.42 13.91
CA GLN A 729 -13.97 35.85 14.99
C GLN A 729 -12.53 35.99 14.48
N ILE A 730 -11.99 37.21 14.50
CA ILE A 730 -10.58 37.51 14.23
C ILE A 730 -9.97 38.03 15.54
N SER A 731 -9.23 37.18 16.26
CA SER A 731 -8.75 37.56 17.59
C SER A 731 -7.34 37.12 17.97
N ASP A 732 -6.75 37.83 18.93
CA ASP A 732 -5.49 37.42 19.59
C ASP A 732 -4.33 37.16 18.62
N ASN A 733 -4.31 37.85 17.48
CA ASN A 733 -3.23 37.71 16.49
C ASN A 733 -1.96 38.47 16.93
N VAL A 734 -2.03 39.31 17.96
CA VAL A 734 -0.85 39.90 18.61
C VAL A 734 -0.20 38.89 19.56
N ARG A 735 1.14 38.75 19.50
CA ARG A 735 1.89 37.88 20.43
C ARG A 735 2.73 38.71 21.40
N PHE A 736 2.74 38.28 22.66
CA PHE A 736 3.56 38.84 23.71
C PHE A 736 4.51 37.78 24.25
N ASP A 737 5.74 38.17 24.60
CA ASP A 737 6.67 37.28 25.27
C ASP A 737 6.25 37.05 26.74
N ALA A 738 6.95 36.16 27.44
CA ALA A 738 6.63 35.83 28.83
C ALA A 738 6.80 37.02 29.80
N GLN A 739 7.43 38.11 29.36
CA GLN A 739 7.58 39.35 30.11
C GLN A 739 6.51 40.39 29.75
N GLY A 740 5.59 40.04 28.85
CA GLY A 740 4.54 40.91 28.34
C GLY A 740 5.06 41.94 27.33
N ASN A 741 6.29 41.79 26.82
CA ASN A 741 6.76 42.63 25.72
C ASN A 741 6.15 42.13 24.42
N PHE A 742 5.94 43.07 23.52
CA PHE A 742 5.55 42.77 22.15
C PHE A 742 6.60 41.90 21.44
N ILE A 743 6.18 40.80 20.83
CA ILE A 743 7.03 40.00 19.94
C ILE A 743 6.98 40.63 18.55
N GLN A 744 8.11 41.19 18.09
CA GLN A 744 8.24 41.65 16.70
C GLN A 744 7.91 40.50 15.73
N GLN A 745 7.26 40.79 14.60
CA GLN A 745 6.71 39.79 13.68
C GLN A 745 5.56 38.98 14.31
N SER A 746 4.61 39.68 14.94
CA SER A 746 3.32 39.11 15.34
C SER A 746 2.18 39.99 14.86
N GLY A 747 0.99 39.42 14.67
CA GLY A 747 -0.14 40.10 14.05
C GLY A 747 0.00 40.16 12.53
N PHE A 748 -0.54 41.22 11.95
CA PHE A 748 -0.47 41.50 10.52
C PHE A 748 0.63 42.53 10.27
N GLU A 749 1.78 42.10 9.75
CA GLU A 749 2.92 42.96 9.42
C GLU A 749 3.02 43.15 7.91
N PHE A 750 2.98 44.40 7.43
CA PHE A 750 3.06 44.74 6.01
C PHE A 750 4.26 45.65 5.73
N GLN A 751 5.14 45.22 4.83
CA GLN A 751 6.32 45.98 4.42
C GLN A 751 6.16 46.69 3.06
N GLY A 752 5.14 46.29 2.26
CA GLY A 752 4.90 46.85 0.92
C GLY A 752 3.78 47.88 0.83
N LEU A 753 3.81 48.70 -0.23
CA LEU A 753 2.89 49.81 -0.51
C LEU A 753 1.44 49.33 -0.70
N VAL A 754 0.46 50.15 -0.29
CA VAL A 754 -0.98 49.93 -0.61
C VAL A 754 -1.49 48.54 -0.20
N SER A 755 -1.03 48.04 0.94
CA SER A 755 -1.46 46.75 1.47
C SER A 755 -2.71 46.88 2.34
N THR A 756 -3.56 45.86 2.40
CA THR A 756 -4.78 45.85 3.22
C THR A 756 -4.67 44.76 4.28
N ALA A 757 -4.90 45.06 5.56
CA ALA A 757 -4.85 44.02 6.59
C ALA A 757 -6.07 43.10 6.54
N MET A 758 -7.27 43.68 6.47
CA MET A 758 -8.53 42.94 6.41
C MET A 758 -9.50 43.58 5.42
N ASN A 759 -9.96 42.81 4.45
CA ASN A 759 -11.02 43.17 3.51
C ASN A 759 -12.20 42.22 3.69
N LEU A 760 -13.35 42.75 4.12
CA LEU A 760 -14.49 41.96 4.58
C LEU A 760 -15.76 42.33 3.81
N THR A 761 -16.44 41.32 3.27
CA THR A 761 -17.69 41.44 2.50
C THR A 761 -18.74 40.47 3.04
N PHE A 762 -19.89 41.00 3.47
CA PHE A 762 -21.03 40.22 3.94
C PHE A 762 -22.28 40.58 3.14
N ASN A 763 -22.76 39.65 2.30
CA ASN A 763 -23.87 39.88 1.37
C ASN A 763 -25.25 39.50 1.94
N ALA A 764 -25.30 38.82 3.10
CA ALA A 764 -26.53 38.50 3.81
C ALA A 764 -26.63 39.21 5.16
N SER A 765 -27.83 39.20 5.77
CA SER A 765 -28.05 39.64 7.15
C SER A 765 -27.78 38.51 8.16
N GLY A 766 -27.68 38.87 9.44
CA GLY A 766 -27.54 37.91 10.54
C GLY A 766 -26.09 37.68 10.97
N ASN A 767 -25.16 38.51 10.51
CA ASN A 767 -23.74 38.31 10.80
C ASN A 767 -23.38 38.73 12.22
N ASN A 768 -22.48 37.98 12.84
CA ASN A 768 -21.85 38.31 14.11
C ASN A 768 -20.34 38.34 13.91
N VAL A 769 -19.77 39.54 13.88
CA VAL A 769 -18.36 39.78 13.59
C VAL A 769 -17.66 40.27 14.86
N PHE A 770 -16.57 39.61 15.25
CA PHE A 770 -15.74 39.95 16.39
C PHE A 770 -14.30 40.16 15.92
N ILE A 771 -13.77 41.38 16.05
CA ILE A 771 -12.38 41.71 15.70
C ILE A 771 -11.70 42.28 16.94
N GLU A 772 -10.89 41.47 17.63
CA GLU A 772 -10.38 41.84 18.95
C GLU A 772 -8.90 41.49 19.16
N ASN A 773 -8.15 42.30 19.90
CA ASN A 773 -6.75 42.01 20.27
C ASN A 773 -5.83 41.72 19.06
N ASN A 774 -6.00 42.46 17.95
CA ASN A 774 -5.14 42.32 16.78
C ASN A 774 -4.09 43.44 16.74
N LEU A 775 -2.90 43.11 16.22
CA LEU A 775 -1.94 44.10 15.75
C LEU A 775 -1.97 44.14 14.23
N VAL A 776 -2.09 45.33 13.66
CA VAL A 776 -1.81 45.64 12.27
C VAL A 776 -0.67 46.64 12.24
N ASP A 777 0.48 46.26 11.69
CA ASP A 777 1.69 47.08 11.66
C ASP A 777 2.21 47.23 10.23
N PHE A 778 2.17 48.46 9.72
CA PHE A 778 2.76 48.82 8.44
C PHE A 778 4.16 49.38 8.69
N VAL A 779 5.19 48.66 8.23
CA VAL A 779 6.61 48.91 8.51
C VAL A 779 7.42 49.14 7.23
N ASN A 780 8.66 49.63 7.35
CA ASN A 780 9.73 49.54 6.32
C ASN A 780 9.37 49.85 4.85
N ALA A 781 8.46 50.80 4.59
CA ALA A 781 7.95 51.26 3.29
C ALA A 781 6.48 50.89 2.98
N GLY A 782 5.75 50.27 3.90
CA GLY A 782 4.31 50.06 3.83
C GLY A 782 3.47 51.33 3.93
N ILE A 783 3.66 52.29 3.02
CA ILE A 783 2.89 53.53 2.99
C ILE A 783 1.56 53.35 2.26
N ASN A 784 0.54 54.10 2.69
CA ASN A 784 -0.82 54.09 2.13
C ASN A 784 -1.53 52.74 2.28
N GLY A 785 -1.24 51.99 3.34
CA GLY A 785 -1.98 50.78 3.66
C GLY A 785 -3.32 51.05 4.34
N ASP A 786 -4.23 50.09 4.24
CA ASP A 786 -5.56 50.11 4.85
C ASP A 786 -5.64 49.07 5.97
N GLY A 787 -6.15 49.47 7.13
CA GLY A 787 -6.32 48.58 8.28
C GLY A 787 -7.46 47.60 8.06
N ILE A 788 -8.66 47.98 8.51
CA ILE A 788 -9.86 47.12 8.46
C ILE A 788 -10.88 47.75 7.50
N ILE A 789 -11.25 47.02 6.45
CA ILE A 789 -12.23 47.45 5.46
C ILE A 789 -13.44 46.54 5.51
N PHE A 790 -14.60 47.10 5.81
CA PHE A 790 -15.90 46.50 5.49
C PHE A 790 -16.33 46.99 4.11
N ASN A 791 -15.99 46.22 3.07
CA ASN A 791 -16.30 46.55 1.69
C ASN A 791 -17.82 46.51 1.46
N ARG A 792 -18.50 45.56 2.08
CA ARG A 792 -19.97 45.50 2.19
C ARG A 792 -20.40 44.84 3.48
N LEU A 793 -21.47 45.36 4.09
CA LEU A 793 -22.12 44.77 5.24
C LEU A 793 -23.64 44.94 5.14
N VAL A 794 -24.38 43.83 5.08
CA VAL A 794 -25.85 43.82 5.05
C VAL A 794 -26.40 43.62 6.48
N GLY A 795 -27.31 44.49 6.90
CA GLY A 795 -27.98 44.45 8.20
C GLY A 795 -29.32 43.69 8.20
N PRO A 796 -29.83 43.21 9.35
CA PRO A 796 -29.24 43.34 10.69
C PRO A 796 -27.95 42.53 10.84
N SER A 797 -26.87 43.16 11.32
CA SER A 797 -25.60 42.52 11.64
C SER A 797 -25.02 43.12 12.92
N ASN A 798 -24.28 42.32 13.69
CA ASN A 798 -23.60 42.76 14.91
C ASN A 798 -22.10 42.76 14.66
N VAL A 799 -21.42 43.88 14.90
CA VAL A 799 -19.98 44.03 14.73
C VAL A 799 -19.37 44.53 16.03
N THR A 800 -18.45 43.76 16.57
CA THR A 800 -17.68 44.06 17.77
C THR A 800 -16.23 44.29 17.41
N ILE A 801 -15.67 45.46 17.76
CA ILE A 801 -14.27 45.81 17.46
C ILE A 801 -13.63 46.39 18.73
N ASN A 802 -12.69 45.65 19.33
CA ASN A 802 -12.08 46.00 20.62
C ASN A 802 -10.56 45.79 20.65
N ASN A 803 -9.83 46.68 21.32
CA ASN A 803 -8.42 46.46 21.68
C ASN A 803 -7.49 46.13 20.48
N ASN A 804 -7.79 46.67 19.30
CA ASN A 804 -6.90 46.53 18.14
C ASN A 804 -5.87 47.67 18.12
N LEU A 805 -4.63 47.36 17.76
CA LEU A 805 -3.57 48.33 17.52
C LEU A 805 -3.28 48.38 16.02
N ILE A 806 -3.50 49.53 15.38
CA ILE A 806 -3.26 49.74 13.96
C ILE A 806 -2.18 50.83 13.83
N GLN A 807 -0.98 50.44 13.40
CA GLN A 807 0.17 51.30 13.21
C GLN A 807 0.42 51.50 11.73
N MET A 808 0.20 52.71 11.25
CA MET A 808 0.24 53.03 9.83
C MET A 808 1.43 53.93 9.50
N LEU A 809 1.95 53.83 8.29
CA LEU A 809 2.91 54.77 7.72
C LEU A 809 2.23 55.56 6.60
N SER A 810 2.38 56.89 6.60
CA SER A 810 1.85 57.74 5.52
C SER A 810 2.91 58.69 4.97
N ASN A 811 2.90 58.87 3.64
CA ASN A 811 3.75 59.84 2.94
C ASN A 811 2.91 60.77 2.02
N GLY A 812 1.68 61.09 2.44
CA GLY A 812 0.78 62.01 1.74
C GLY A 812 -0.27 61.34 0.82
N GLY A 813 -0.40 60.01 0.82
CA GLY A 813 -1.57 59.32 0.29
C GLY A 813 -2.64 59.11 1.35
N LEU A 814 -3.85 58.72 0.91
CA LEU A 814 -4.91 58.28 1.83
C LEU A 814 -4.45 56.98 2.50
N THR A 815 -4.63 56.91 3.81
CA THR A 815 -4.24 55.78 4.66
C THR A 815 -5.40 55.62 5.63
N GLU A 816 -6.10 54.50 5.55
CA GLU A 816 -7.44 54.36 6.13
C GLU A 816 -7.43 53.34 7.29
N GLY A 817 -7.85 53.77 8.48
CA GLY A 817 -7.76 52.95 9.70
C GLY A 817 -8.83 51.85 9.77
N ILE A 818 -10.08 52.23 10.00
CA ILE A 818 -11.27 51.35 9.98
C ILE A 818 -12.32 51.98 9.06
N ILE A 819 -12.86 51.22 8.11
CA ILE A 819 -13.72 51.77 7.06
C ILE A 819 -14.99 50.96 6.89
N PHE A 820 -16.10 51.66 6.66
CA PHE A 820 -17.35 51.07 6.18
C PHE A 820 -17.70 51.66 4.80
N ARG A 821 -17.29 50.98 3.72
CA ARG A 821 -17.50 51.49 2.35
C ARG A 821 -18.96 51.40 1.93
N ARG A 822 -19.65 50.31 2.29
CA ARG A 822 -21.06 50.09 1.96
C ARG A 822 -21.78 49.36 3.09
N ASN A 823 -22.80 50.00 3.64
CA ASN A 823 -23.68 49.41 4.64
C ASN A 823 -25.13 49.44 4.14
N GLU A 824 -25.78 48.27 4.11
CA GLU A 824 -27.15 48.09 3.64
C GLU A 824 -28.04 47.57 4.77
N GLY A 825 -28.82 48.45 5.39
CA GLY A 825 -29.65 48.11 6.55
C GLY A 825 -29.08 48.70 7.83
N ILE A 826 -29.42 48.09 8.98
CA ILE A 826 -28.96 48.54 10.30
C ILE A 826 -27.86 47.60 10.80
N VAL A 827 -26.70 48.16 11.12
CA VAL A 827 -25.58 47.45 11.75
C VAL A 827 -25.46 47.88 13.20
N THR A 828 -25.36 46.93 14.11
CA THR A 828 -25.12 47.19 15.53
C THR A 828 -23.62 47.15 15.79
N LEU A 829 -23.02 48.29 16.09
CA LEU A 829 -21.63 48.41 16.52
C LEU A 829 -21.54 48.30 18.06
N SER A 830 -20.60 47.50 18.54
CA SER A 830 -20.34 47.32 19.97
C SER A 830 -18.85 47.32 20.27
N GLY A 831 -18.34 48.37 20.92
CA GLY A 831 -16.98 48.43 21.44
C GLY A 831 -16.95 49.01 22.84
N GLN A 832 -16.19 48.38 23.74
CA GLN A 832 -15.99 48.80 25.13
C GLN A 832 -14.51 49.09 25.43
N ILE A 833 -13.59 48.61 24.59
CA ILE A 833 -12.15 48.81 24.72
C ILE A 833 -11.66 49.60 23.51
N ASP A 834 -10.72 50.52 23.76
CA ASP A 834 -10.20 51.41 22.73
C ASP A 834 -9.47 50.66 21.62
N ASN A 835 -9.70 51.08 20.37
CA ASN A 835 -8.89 50.69 19.22
C ASN A 835 -7.91 51.83 18.94
N ILE A 836 -6.62 51.54 19.02
CA ILE A 836 -5.55 52.53 18.91
C ILE A 836 -5.07 52.57 17.47
N ILE A 837 -5.24 53.71 16.81
CA ILE A 837 -4.79 53.94 15.44
C ILE A 837 -3.73 55.04 15.45
N THR A 838 -2.49 54.68 15.08
CA THR A 838 -1.35 55.59 15.04
C THR A 838 -0.84 55.73 13.61
N VAL A 839 -0.48 56.96 13.22
CA VAL A 839 0.13 57.22 11.91
C VAL A 839 1.50 57.83 12.11
N GLN A 840 2.53 57.14 11.66
CA GLN A 840 3.92 57.55 11.73
C GLN A 840 4.32 58.18 10.37
N GLY A 841 5.05 59.31 10.40
CA GLY A 841 5.72 59.85 9.20
C GLY A 841 5.27 61.21 8.66
N THR A 842 4.25 61.90 9.19
CA THR A 842 3.87 63.23 8.68
C THR A 842 3.97 64.36 9.72
N ASN A 843 4.82 65.34 9.41
CA ASN A 843 4.89 66.63 10.12
C ASN A 843 3.87 67.66 9.57
N ASN A 844 2.92 67.27 8.72
CA ASN A 844 2.01 68.20 8.01
C ASN A 844 0.58 67.63 7.87
N PHE A 845 -0.34 68.17 8.68
CA PHE A 845 -1.66 68.72 8.34
C PHE A 845 -2.61 67.98 7.36
N PHE A 846 -2.55 66.67 7.22
CA PHE A 846 -3.71 65.87 6.83
C PHE A 846 -4.00 64.92 7.99
N VAL A 847 -5.16 65.10 8.63
CA VAL A 847 -5.67 64.14 9.61
C VAL A 847 -5.98 62.88 8.79
N PRO A 848 -5.31 61.74 9.04
CA PRO A 848 -5.70 60.48 8.43
C PRO A 848 -7.19 60.28 8.69
N LEU A 849 -7.94 59.80 7.70
CA LEU A 849 -9.34 59.48 7.90
C LEU A 849 -9.38 58.24 8.80
N LEU A 850 -9.51 58.49 10.11
CA LEU A 850 -9.39 57.46 11.15
C LEU A 850 -10.57 56.48 11.05
N ILE A 851 -11.74 57.00 10.69
CA ILE A 851 -12.93 56.24 10.34
C ILE A 851 -13.63 56.95 9.19
N ASP A 852 -13.99 56.19 8.15
CA ASP A 852 -14.72 56.70 7.01
C ASP A 852 -16.09 56.01 6.83
N PHE A 853 -17.10 56.85 6.60
CA PHE A 853 -18.49 56.51 6.30
C PHE A 853 -18.95 57.21 5.01
N ASP A 854 -18.03 57.51 4.08
CA ASP A 854 -18.20 58.42 2.91
C ASP A 854 -19.43 58.13 2.02
N VAL A 855 -20.07 56.95 2.19
CA VAL A 855 -21.27 56.54 1.43
C VAL A 855 -22.38 55.91 2.28
N VAL A 856 -22.27 55.96 3.61
CA VAL A 856 -23.16 55.22 4.52
C VAL A 856 -24.38 56.08 4.91
N PRO A 857 -25.63 55.64 4.66
CA PRO A 857 -26.82 56.42 4.97
C PRO A 857 -26.92 56.75 6.47
N ILE A 858 -27.26 58.00 6.80
CA ILE A 858 -27.50 58.41 8.20
C ILE A 858 -28.53 57.47 8.84
N GLY A 859 -28.16 56.83 9.96
CA GLY A 859 -29.02 55.89 10.70
C GLY A 859 -28.86 54.41 10.32
N SER A 860 -27.87 54.06 9.49
CA SER A 860 -27.54 52.67 9.17
C SER A 860 -26.65 51.98 10.22
N THR A 861 -26.17 52.71 11.24
CA THR A 861 -25.50 52.12 12.41
C THR A 861 -26.28 52.43 13.68
N THR A 862 -26.21 51.51 14.64
CA THR A 862 -26.67 51.69 16.02
C THR A 862 -25.56 51.23 16.96
N GLY A 863 -25.43 51.87 18.13
CA GLY A 863 -24.31 51.59 19.04
C GLY A 863 -23.07 52.41 18.71
N GLN A 864 -21.89 51.92 19.11
CA GLN A 864 -20.61 52.63 18.95
C GLN A 864 -19.41 51.68 19.12
N ILE A 865 -18.27 52.05 18.54
CA ILE A 865 -16.93 51.54 18.88
C ILE A 865 -16.10 52.68 19.49
N ILE A 866 -14.97 52.37 20.14
CA ILE A 866 -14.06 53.39 20.69
C ILE A 866 -12.78 53.39 19.84
N VAL A 867 -12.42 54.56 19.30
CA VAL A 867 -11.19 54.74 18.51
C VAL A 867 -10.42 55.95 19.03
N ASN A 868 -9.15 55.74 19.39
CA ASN A 868 -8.29 56.74 20.01
C ASN A 868 -8.97 57.50 21.16
N GLY A 869 -9.68 56.76 22.03
CA GLY A 869 -10.42 57.25 23.19
C GLY A 869 -11.75 57.93 22.88
N THR A 870 -12.15 58.01 21.60
CA THR A 870 -13.39 58.66 21.17
C THR A 870 -14.41 57.62 20.74
N PRO A 871 -15.64 57.62 21.32
CA PRO A 871 -16.73 56.80 20.81
C PRO A 871 -17.16 57.27 19.42
N VAL A 872 -17.22 56.35 18.46
CA VAL A 872 -17.65 56.62 17.09
C VAL A 872 -18.82 55.69 16.74
N PRO A 873 -19.95 56.25 16.24
CA PRO A 873 -21.13 55.48 15.87
C PRO A 873 -20.95 54.62 14.63
#